data_AF-A0A7R9A472-F1
#
_entry.id   AF-A0A7R9A472-F1
#
_cell.length_a   1.000
_cell.length_b   1.000
_cell.length_c   1.000
_cell.angle_alpha   90.00
_cell.angle_beta   90.00
_cell.angle_gamma   90.00
#
_symmetry.space_group_name_H-M   'P 1'
#
loop_
_entity.id
_entity.type
_entity.pdbx_description
1 polymer ?
#
loop_
_entity_poly.entity_id
_entity_poly.type
_entity_poly.pdbx_seq_one_letter_code
_entity_poly.pdbx_strand_id
1 'polypeptide(L)'
;MMSGLTLAQVQAASKRISEYVHTTPVFTSETMDALSGRKLFFKAENLQKTGSFKARGAANAILLTKEERPEVSGVTTHSSGNYGTAVAYAAQRAGLRAVIVVPRGTSQAKCKSIQGYGAELVFCDPTPVSRKETCEKISREQGFPIVHPDDDYGVMAGQGTIALEFLHEEPDLDAILVPTAGGGMISGIAVAAKGLSSKCKVYAVEPEGKDLQKSLEKGTRLWEGPPKFLPTVADAIRLQQPGNLTFPILCQYAEKTVFSVSDAEIVDAMKLTWERMKLVIEAASGAAVAAALSQQMKAMPASLEKIGVVLCGGNVDLDDLPWMKSASIMSELTLAHIQAASKRIAQFVQVTPVFTSETMDALSGRKLFFKAENLQKTGSFKARGASNAILQLKEERPEVRGVITHSSGNHGTAVAYAAQRAGLKAVIVVPRGTSQAKCKSIQGYGAELVFCDPTPASRKETCERLSREQDFPIVHPYDDYRVMAGQGTIALELLEQEPDLDAILVPISGGGMTSGIAVGAKGLSDKCKVYAVEPEGKDLQRSLEEGTRLWEGPPIFLPTVADAIRLQQPGNLTFPILCQYAEKTVFTVSDAEIVDAMKFTWERMKLVIEAASGAAVAAALSQQMKAMPASLEKIGVVLCGGNVDLENLPWIKS
;
A
#
# COMPACT_ATOMS: atom_id res chain seq x y z
N MET A 1 14.19 -37.71 22.13
CA MET A 1 13.23 -36.88 21.36
C MET A 1 12.34 -36.17 22.36
N MET A 2 12.43 -34.84 22.46
CA MET A 2 11.67 -34.05 23.45
C MET A 2 10.18 -33.97 23.05
N SER A 3 9.27 -34.30 23.97
CA SER A 3 7.82 -34.39 23.70
C SER A 3 7.04 -33.10 24.00
N GLY A 4 7.68 -31.93 23.99
CA GLY A 4 7.03 -30.63 24.18
C GLY A 4 7.96 -29.58 24.83
N LEU A 5 7.48 -28.33 24.90
CA LEU A 5 8.12 -27.23 25.63
C LEU A 5 7.58 -27.16 27.06
N THR A 6 8.46 -26.98 28.05
CA THR A 6 8.12 -26.94 29.49
C THR A 6 8.73 -25.72 30.18
N LEU A 7 8.16 -25.30 31.33
CA LEU A 7 8.72 -24.22 32.15
C LEU A 7 10.18 -24.51 32.56
N ALA A 8 10.51 -25.76 32.91
CA ALA A 8 11.87 -26.14 33.29
C ALA A 8 12.88 -25.90 32.16
N GLN A 9 12.49 -26.15 30.90
CA GLN A 9 13.34 -25.82 29.75
C GLN A 9 13.52 -24.32 29.57
N VAL A 10 12.47 -23.51 29.81
CA VAL A 10 12.58 -22.04 29.78
C VAL A 10 13.50 -21.53 30.90
N GLN A 11 13.42 -22.10 32.10
CA GLN A 11 14.31 -21.75 33.22
C GLN A 11 15.76 -22.16 32.94
N ALA A 12 15.98 -23.33 32.34
CA ALA A 12 17.30 -23.76 31.88
C ALA A 12 17.85 -22.81 30.80
N ALA A 13 16.99 -22.37 29.88
CA ALA A 13 17.37 -21.40 28.86
C ALA A 13 17.79 -20.06 29.47
N SER A 14 17.06 -19.55 30.48
CA SER A 14 17.42 -18.31 31.19
C SER A 14 18.82 -18.38 31.79
N LYS A 15 19.17 -19.49 32.46
CA LYS A 15 20.53 -19.71 32.97
C LYS A 15 21.57 -19.70 31.86
N ARG A 16 21.31 -20.44 30.77
CA ARG A 16 22.22 -20.59 29.63
C ARG A 16 22.52 -19.27 28.93
N ILE A 17 21.52 -18.41 28.76
CA ILE A 17 21.67 -17.17 27.98
C ILE A 17 22.03 -15.95 28.82
N SER A 18 22.09 -16.07 30.15
CA SER A 18 22.21 -14.92 31.07
C SER A 18 23.38 -13.98 30.77
N GLU A 19 24.52 -14.50 30.32
CA GLU A 19 25.70 -13.70 29.94
C GLU A 19 25.64 -13.15 28.49
N TYR A 20 24.68 -13.64 27.70
CA TYR A 20 24.57 -13.37 26.26
C TYR A 20 23.44 -12.42 25.90
N VAL A 21 22.53 -12.12 26.83
CA VAL A 21 21.39 -11.21 26.63
C VAL A 21 21.34 -10.13 27.71
N HIS A 22 20.61 -9.06 27.43
CA HIS A 22 20.22 -8.10 28.44
C HIS A 22 18.99 -8.59 29.20
N THR A 23 18.97 -8.39 30.52
CA THR A 23 17.72 -8.27 31.27
C THR A 23 17.12 -6.91 30.91
N THR A 24 16.14 -6.93 30.00
CA THR A 24 15.55 -5.69 29.47
C THR A 24 14.62 -5.06 30.51
N PRO A 25 14.50 -3.72 30.56
CA PRO A 25 13.64 -3.06 31.53
C PRO A 25 12.15 -3.24 31.20
N VAL A 26 11.29 -3.06 32.21
CA VAL A 26 9.86 -2.79 32.04
C VAL A 26 9.60 -1.29 32.16
N PHE A 27 8.95 -0.71 31.15
CA PHE A 27 8.49 0.68 31.19
C PHE A 27 7.01 0.77 31.55
N THR A 28 6.60 1.90 32.09
CA THR A 28 5.20 2.29 32.27
C THR A 28 4.95 3.64 31.61
N SER A 29 3.68 3.99 31.37
CA SER A 29 3.33 5.30 30.82
C SER A 29 1.92 5.71 31.24
N GLU A 30 1.82 6.74 32.08
CA GLU A 30 0.52 7.29 32.52
C GLU A 30 -0.34 7.76 31.34
N THR A 31 0.29 8.24 30.26
CA THR A 31 -0.42 8.61 29.03
C THR A 31 -1.05 7.40 28.36
N MET A 32 -0.31 6.29 28.25
CA MET A 32 -0.82 5.07 27.65
C MET A 32 -1.88 4.40 28.55
N ASP A 33 -1.73 4.50 29.87
CA ASP A 33 -2.69 4.03 30.85
C ASP A 33 -4.03 4.76 30.69
N ALA A 34 -4.00 6.10 30.63
CA ALA A 34 -5.19 6.91 30.42
C ALA A 34 -5.90 6.59 29.09
N LEU A 35 -5.13 6.34 28.02
CA LEU A 35 -5.69 6.03 26.69
C LEU A 35 -6.32 4.63 26.63
N SER A 36 -5.72 3.65 27.29
CA SER A 36 -6.21 2.26 27.32
C SER A 36 -7.33 2.06 28.36
N GLY A 37 -7.36 2.87 29.41
CA GLY A 37 -8.18 2.62 30.60
C GLY A 37 -7.67 1.45 31.45
N ARG A 38 -6.40 1.04 31.27
CA ARG A 38 -5.72 -0.08 31.95
C ARG A 38 -4.38 0.40 32.51
N LYS A 39 -3.73 -0.40 33.36
CA LYS A 39 -2.32 -0.18 33.73
C LYS A 39 -1.42 -0.98 32.81
N LEU A 40 -0.60 -0.29 32.02
CA LEU A 40 0.23 -0.90 30.99
C LEU A 40 1.69 -0.98 31.41
N PHE A 41 2.26 -2.17 31.23
CA PHE A 41 3.66 -2.47 31.48
C PHE A 41 4.30 -2.93 30.18
N PHE A 42 5.44 -2.37 29.80
CA PHE A 42 6.04 -2.57 28.49
C PHE A 42 7.41 -3.23 28.61
N LYS A 43 7.51 -4.52 28.26
CA LYS A 43 8.77 -5.27 28.28
C LYS A 43 9.59 -4.93 27.03
N ALA A 44 10.67 -4.19 27.20
CA ALA A 44 11.41 -3.51 26.13
C ALA A 44 12.45 -4.40 25.41
N GLU A 45 11.98 -5.43 24.70
CA GLU A 45 12.87 -6.29 23.89
C GLU A 45 13.46 -5.58 22.66
N ASN A 46 12.96 -4.40 22.30
CA ASN A 46 13.61 -3.48 21.36
C ASN A 46 15.00 -3.02 21.85
N LEU A 47 15.28 -3.08 23.16
CA LEU A 47 16.58 -2.76 23.75
C LEU A 47 17.49 -3.98 23.97
N GLN A 48 17.10 -5.14 23.44
CA GLN A 48 17.91 -6.36 23.51
C GLN A 48 19.16 -6.25 22.62
N LYS A 49 20.17 -7.11 22.84
CA LYS A 49 21.51 -7.06 22.21
C LYS A 49 21.54 -6.81 20.70
N THR A 50 20.57 -7.36 19.96
CA THR A 50 20.46 -7.22 18.50
C THR A 50 19.24 -6.39 18.09
N GLY A 51 18.75 -5.52 18.98
CA GLY A 51 17.57 -4.67 18.79
C GLY A 51 16.24 -5.42 18.77
N SER A 52 16.21 -6.70 19.17
CA SER A 52 14.97 -7.49 19.27
C SER A 52 15.12 -8.73 20.14
N PHE A 53 13.97 -9.29 20.52
CA PHE A 53 13.85 -10.50 21.34
C PHE A 53 14.60 -11.72 20.78
N LYS A 54 14.83 -11.76 19.47
CA LYS A 54 15.39 -12.92 18.75
C LYS A 54 16.75 -13.37 19.30
N ALA A 55 17.52 -12.48 19.92
CA ALA A 55 18.79 -12.82 20.57
C ALA A 55 18.64 -13.94 21.61
N ARG A 56 17.51 -14.00 22.34
CA ARG A 56 17.30 -14.99 23.41
C ARG A 56 17.21 -16.41 22.86
N GLY A 57 16.27 -16.64 21.93
CA GLY A 57 16.11 -17.96 21.32
C GLY A 57 17.31 -18.39 20.47
N ALA A 58 17.93 -17.47 19.72
CA ALA A 58 19.13 -17.78 18.95
C ALA A 58 20.30 -18.20 19.87
N ALA A 59 20.57 -17.43 20.94
CA ALA A 59 21.60 -17.78 21.92
C ALA A 59 21.31 -19.13 22.58
N ASN A 60 20.07 -19.37 23.03
CA ASN A 60 19.74 -20.64 23.67
C ASN A 60 19.93 -21.84 22.72
N ALA A 61 19.40 -21.74 21.50
CA ALA A 61 19.49 -22.84 20.53
C ALA A 61 20.94 -23.14 20.13
N ILE A 62 21.75 -22.10 19.91
CA ILE A 62 23.16 -22.25 19.51
C ILE A 62 24.00 -22.80 20.66
N LEU A 63 23.85 -22.28 21.87
CA LEU A 63 24.58 -22.76 23.04
C LEU A 63 24.18 -24.20 23.38
N LEU A 64 22.88 -24.53 23.30
CA LEU A 64 22.41 -25.90 23.47
C LEU A 64 22.99 -26.83 22.39
N THR A 65 23.02 -26.39 21.13
CA THR A 65 23.65 -27.16 20.04
C THR A 65 25.13 -27.42 20.34
N LYS A 66 25.87 -26.44 20.86
CA LYS A 66 27.27 -26.58 21.22
C LYS A 66 27.47 -27.50 22.45
N GLU A 67 26.56 -27.46 23.42
CA GLU A 67 26.54 -28.39 24.57
C GLU A 67 26.32 -29.83 24.11
N GLU A 68 25.39 -30.06 23.18
CA GLU A 68 25.02 -31.38 22.68
C GLU A 68 26.01 -31.92 21.62
N ARG A 69 26.66 -31.03 20.87
CA ARG A 69 27.60 -31.34 19.79
C ARG A 69 28.87 -30.48 19.90
N PRO A 70 29.79 -30.80 20.83
CA PRO A 70 31.00 -30.00 21.06
C PRO A 70 31.90 -29.85 19.82
N GLU A 71 31.80 -30.75 18.86
CA GLU A 71 32.51 -30.75 17.58
C GLU A 71 31.94 -29.79 16.54
N VAL A 72 30.76 -29.20 16.79
CA VAL A 72 30.12 -28.28 15.84
C VAL A 72 31.01 -27.06 15.61
N SER A 73 31.29 -26.76 14.34
CA SER A 73 32.17 -25.65 13.95
C SER A 73 31.41 -24.45 13.35
N GLY A 74 30.12 -24.60 13.09
CA GLY A 74 29.27 -23.52 12.57
C GLY A 74 27.78 -23.85 12.57
N VAL A 75 26.97 -22.85 12.29
CA VAL A 75 25.50 -22.94 12.20
C VAL A 75 25.01 -22.25 10.92
N THR A 76 23.83 -22.63 10.46
CA THR A 76 23.17 -21.97 9.33
C THR A 76 21.71 -21.65 9.61
N THR A 77 21.18 -20.60 8.99
CA THR A 77 19.75 -20.28 9.03
C THR A 77 19.34 -19.50 7.78
N HIS A 78 18.04 -19.38 7.55
CA HIS A 78 17.49 -18.52 6.50
C HIS A 78 16.70 -17.35 7.11
N SER A 79 17.33 -16.19 7.25
CA SER A 79 16.64 -14.98 7.67
C SER A 79 17.41 -13.73 7.29
N SER A 80 16.73 -12.81 6.62
CA SER A 80 17.26 -11.49 6.28
C SER A 80 16.85 -10.39 7.27
N GLY A 81 16.24 -10.74 8.40
CA GLY A 81 15.76 -9.79 9.42
C GLY A 81 16.34 -10.07 10.80
N ASN A 82 15.60 -9.70 11.84
CA ASN A 82 15.97 -9.80 13.26
C ASN A 82 16.60 -11.14 13.66
N TYR A 83 16.13 -12.25 13.08
CA TYR A 83 16.67 -13.57 13.41
C TYR A 83 18.04 -13.85 12.81
N GLY A 84 18.31 -13.40 11.58
CA GLY A 84 19.62 -13.57 10.95
C GLY A 84 20.71 -12.85 11.75
N THR A 85 20.41 -11.63 12.18
CA THR A 85 21.30 -10.85 13.06
C THR A 85 21.50 -11.53 14.42
N ALA A 86 20.43 -12.07 15.01
CA ALA A 86 20.51 -12.78 16.30
C ALA A 86 21.35 -14.06 16.21
N VAL A 87 21.22 -14.86 15.15
CA VAL A 87 22.04 -16.05 14.91
C VAL A 87 23.49 -15.67 14.68
N ALA A 88 23.76 -14.63 13.88
CA ALA A 88 25.12 -14.14 13.66
C ALA A 88 25.79 -13.70 14.98
N TYR A 89 25.09 -12.89 15.78
CA TYR A 89 25.54 -12.47 17.11
C TYR A 89 25.82 -13.66 18.04
N ALA A 90 24.86 -14.57 18.18
CA ALA A 90 24.98 -15.70 19.10
C ALA A 90 26.09 -16.69 18.66
N ALA A 91 26.21 -16.96 17.36
CA ALA A 91 27.27 -17.81 16.83
C ALA A 91 28.66 -17.20 17.07
N GLN A 92 28.82 -15.90 16.83
CA GLN A 92 30.08 -15.19 17.09
C GLN A 92 30.49 -15.33 18.57
N ARG A 93 29.54 -15.13 19.50
CA ARG A 93 29.79 -15.25 20.94
C ARG A 93 30.06 -16.69 21.37
N ALA A 94 29.45 -17.66 20.70
CA ALA A 94 29.73 -19.08 20.90
C ALA A 94 31.02 -19.55 20.21
N GLY A 95 31.73 -18.70 19.47
CA GLY A 95 32.93 -19.08 18.72
C GLY A 95 32.65 -20.00 17.53
N LEU A 96 31.46 -19.89 16.93
CA LEU A 96 31.02 -20.68 15.78
C LEU A 96 30.96 -19.83 14.52
N ARG A 97 31.22 -20.45 13.36
CA ARG A 97 30.90 -19.81 12.06
C ARG A 97 29.39 -19.70 11.90
N ALA A 98 28.92 -18.63 11.27
CA ALA A 98 27.51 -18.48 10.89
C ALA A 98 27.40 -18.23 9.39
N VAL A 99 26.57 -19.03 8.72
CA VAL A 99 26.18 -18.81 7.32
C VAL A 99 24.69 -18.46 7.29
N ILE A 100 24.36 -17.29 6.78
CA ILE A 100 22.99 -16.78 6.78
C ILE A 100 22.50 -16.65 5.34
N VAL A 101 21.45 -17.39 5.03
CA VAL A 101 20.79 -17.36 3.72
C VAL A 101 19.82 -16.18 3.66
N VAL A 102 20.06 -15.29 2.69
CA VAL A 102 19.27 -14.07 2.49
C VAL A 102 18.80 -13.97 1.03
N PRO A 103 17.61 -13.41 0.76
CA PRO A 103 17.17 -13.12 -0.61
C PRO A 103 18.06 -12.12 -1.34
N ARG A 104 18.19 -12.30 -2.66
CA ARG A 104 18.59 -11.23 -3.58
C ARG A 104 17.61 -10.06 -3.45
N GLY A 105 18.15 -8.84 -3.36
CA GLY A 105 17.37 -7.62 -3.12
C GLY A 105 17.11 -7.29 -1.65
N THR A 106 17.64 -8.07 -0.70
CA THR A 106 17.65 -7.67 0.72
C THR A 106 18.39 -6.34 0.90
N SER A 107 17.85 -5.44 1.73
CA SER A 107 18.44 -4.11 1.93
C SER A 107 19.86 -4.19 2.48
N GLN A 108 20.70 -3.25 2.05
CA GLN A 108 22.10 -3.13 2.50
C GLN A 108 22.20 -3.02 4.03
N ALA A 109 21.28 -2.29 4.69
CA ALA A 109 21.26 -2.16 6.14
C ALA A 109 21.09 -3.52 6.85
N LYS A 110 20.14 -4.35 6.37
CA LYS A 110 19.89 -5.69 6.92
C LYS A 110 21.09 -6.62 6.70
N CYS A 111 21.70 -6.59 5.51
CA CYS A 111 22.92 -7.34 5.22
C CYS A 111 24.10 -6.91 6.10
N LYS A 112 24.33 -5.61 6.24
CA LYS A 112 25.41 -5.04 7.09
C LYS A 112 25.25 -5.40 8.56
N SER A 113 24.01 -5.43 9.07
CA SER A 113 23.72 -5.86 10.44
C SER A 113 24.18 -7.30 10.70
N ILE A 114 23.90 -8.22 9.77
CA ILE A 114 24.32 -9.62 9.86
C ILE A 114 25.84 -9.76 9.73
N GLN A 115 26.43 -9.10 8.73
CA GLN A 115 27.87 -9.14 8.47
C GLN A 115 28.69 -8.48 9.59
N GLY A 116 28.12 -7.50 10.29
CA GLY A 116 28.75 -6.81 11.42
C GLY A 116 29.12 -7.74 12.58
N TYR A 117 28.46 -8.89 12.70
CA TYR A 117 28.81 -9.95 13.66
C TYR A 117 29.69 -11.05 13.06
N GLY A 118 30.24 -10.85 11.85
CA GLY A 118 31.17 -11.78 11.20
C GLY A 118 30.53 -12.97 10.50
N ALA A 119 29.21 -12.93 10.26
CA ALA A 119 28.52 -13.99 9.53
C ALA A 119 28.72 -13.89 8.00
N GLU A 120 28.80 -15.04 7.36
CA GLU A 120 28.83 -15.20 5.91
C GLU A 120 27.40 -15.09 5.35
N LEU A 121 27.21 -14.30 4.28
CA LEU A 121 25.92 -14.18 3.60
C LEU A 121 25.92 -15.04 2.33
N VAL A 122 24.88 -15.87 2.19
CA VAL A 122 24.59 -16.57 0.94
C VAL A 122 23.28 -16.05 0.35
N PHE A 123 23.34 -15.56 -0.88
CA PHE A 123 22.17 -15.01 -1.56
C PHE A 123 21.38 -16.10 -2.31
N CYS A 124 20.06 -16.09 -2.15
CA CYS A 124 19.12 -16.98 -2.83
C CYS A 124 18.05 -16.18 -3.58
N ASP A 125 17.22 -16.86 -4.39
CA ASP A 125 16.08 -16.20 -5.03
C ASP A 125 15.04 -15.78 -3.98
N PRO A 126 14.26 -14.70 -4.22
CA PRO A 126 13.39 -14.11 -3.20
C PRO A 126 12.10 -14.91 -2.91
N THR A 127 12.16 -16.25 -2.92
CA THR A 127 11.04 -17.14 -2.62
C THR A 127 11.26 -17.88 -1.29
N PRO A 128 10.21 -18.19 -0.51
CA PRO A 128 10.33 -19.01 0.71
C PRO A 128 10.96 -20.39 0.45
N VAL A 129 10.63 -21.00 -0.69
CA VAL A 129 11.16 -22.30 -1.12
C VAL A 129 12.67 -22.21 -1.35
N SER A 130 13.14 -21.24 -2.15
CA SER A 130 14.56 -21.07 -2.45
C SER A 130 15.40 -20.82 -1.20
N ARG A 131 14.89 -20.04 -0.24
CA ARG A 131 15.56 -19.83 1.05
C ARG A 131 15.78 -21.13 1.81
N LYS A 132 14.73 -21.95 1.92
CA LYS A 132 14.77 -23.22 2.65
C LYS A 132 15.73 -24.20 1.96
N GLU A 133 15.58 -24.39 0.66
CA GLU A 133 16.41 -25.32 -0.12
C GLU A 133 17.89 -24.92 -0.10
N THR A 134 18.20 -23.62 -0.21
CA THR A 134 19.57 -23.11 -0.13
C THR A 134 20.15 -23.32 1.27
N CYS A 135 19.37 -23.09 2.32
CA CYS A 135 19.80 -23.33 3.70
C CYS A 135 20.07 -24.82 3.99
N GLU A 136 19.20 -25.71 3.50
CA GLU A 136 19.37 -27.16 3.59
C GLU A 136 20.60 -27.64 2.81
N LYS A 137 20.84 -27.06 1.63
CA LYS A 137 22.05 -27.33 0.85
C LYS A 137 23.31 -26.97 1.63
N ILE A 138 23.39 -25.75 2.16
CA ILE A 138 24.54 -25.30 2.97
C ILE A 138 24.73 -26.18 4.20
N SER A 139 23.63 -26.54 4.88
CA SER A 139 23.68 -27.41 6.05
C SER A 139 24.31 -28.77 5.71
N ARG A 140 23.91 -29.39 4.59
CA ARG A 140 24.48 -30.66 4.12
C ARG A 140 25.94 -30.53 3.70
N GLU A 141 26.29 -29.47 2.97
CA GLU A 141 27.63 -29.27 2.41
C GLU A 141 28.67 -28.90 3.48
N GLN A 142 28.29 -28.08 4.47
CA GLN A 142 29.21 -27.60 5.51
C GLN A 142 29.09 -28.36 6.84
N GLY A 143 28.12 -29.26 6.97
CA GLY A 143 27.83 -29.97 8.23
C GLY A 143 27.28 -29.06 9.33
N PHE A 144 26.79 -27.87 8.98
CA PHE A 144 26.27 -26.89 9.94
C PHE A 144 24.81 -27.19 10.27
N PRO A 145 24.43 -27.41 11.55
CA PRO A 145 23.03 -27.54 11.93
C PRO A 145 22.22 -26.29 11.58
N ILE A 146 20.98 -26.51 11.16
CA ILE A 146 20.02 -25.45 10.88
C ILE A 146 19.40 -24.98 12.18
N VAL A 147 19.51 -23.68 12.44
CA VAL A 147 18.86 -23.02 13.58
C VAL A 147 17.56 -22.39 13.07
N HIS A 148 16.41 -23.02 13.35
CA HIS A 148 15.11 -22.60 12.80
C HIS A 148 14.57 -21.34 13.52
N PRO A 149 13.93 -20.36 12.85
CA PRO A 149 13.54 -19.06 13.45
C PRO A 149 12.49 -19.05 14.55
N ASP A 150 11.66 -20.08 14.62
CA ASP A 150 10.47 -20.11 15.46
C ASP A 150 9.99 -21.53 15.81
N ASP A 151 9.90 -22.43 14.83
CA ASP A 151 9.47 -23.84 15.02
C ASP A 151 10.59 -24.76 15.59
N ASP A 152 11.22 -24.35 16.69
CA ASP A 152 12.26 -25.09 17.41
C ASP A 152 12.13 -24.91 18.93
N TYR A 153 12.15 -26.00 19.71
CA TYR A 153 11.94 -25.93 21.16
C TYR A 153 13.04 -25.18 21.91
N GLY A 154 14.30 -25.25 21.47
CA GLY A 154 15.40 -24.47 22.04
C GLY A 154 15.18 -22.98 21.80
N VAL A 155 14.75 -22.60 20.60
CA VAL A 155 14.43 -21.22 20.28
C VAL A 155 13.26 -20.73 21.13
N MET A 156 12.15 -21.48 21.17
CA MET A 156 10.98 -21.13 21.99
C MET A 156 11.33 -21.01 23.47
N ALA A 157 12.15 -21.92 24.02
CA ALA A 157 12.59 -21.87 25.40
C ALA A 157 13.38 -20.59 25.70
N GLY A 158 14.28 -20.19 24.79
CA GLY A 158 14.99 -18.92 24.91
C GLY A 158 14.05 -17.72 24.86
N GLN A 159 13.09 -17.69 23.93
CA GLN A 159 12.11 -16.59 23.87
C GLN A 159 11.22 -16.54 25.12
N GLY A 160 10.89 -17.68 25.71
CA GLY A 160 10.08 -17.75 26.93
C GLY A 160 10.72 -17.08 28.15
N THR A 161 12.04 -16.87 28.14
CA THR A 161 12.73 -16.16 29.23
C THR A 161 12.23 -14.73 29.41
N ILE A 162 11.61 -14.13 28.39
CA ILE A 162 10.92 -12.83 28.47
C ILE A 162 9.89 -12.87 29.59
N ALA A 163 9.06 -13.93 29.67
CA ALA A 163 8.02 -14.04 30.69
C ALA A 163 8.59 -14.30 32.08
N LEU A 164 9.71 -15.01 32.19
CA LEU A 164 10.41 -15.20 33.47
C LEU A 164 10.84 -13.86 34.05
N GLU A 165 11.46 -13.01 33.23
CA GLU A 165 11.88 -11.67 33.67
C GLU A 165 10.67 -10.76 33.91
N PHE A 166 9.69 -10.79 33.00
CA PHE A 166 8.56 -9.87 33.06
C PHE A 166 7.67 -10.14 34.29
N LEU A 167 7.37 -11.40 34.60
CA LEU A 167 6.59 -11.75 35.78
C LEU A 167 7.42 -11.76 37.07
N HIS A 168 8.74 -11.71 36.98
CA HIS A 168 9.58 -11.47 38.15
C HIS A 168 9.52 -9.99 38.57
N GLU A 169 9.57 -9.08 37.61
CA GLU A 169 9.47 -7.63 37.84
C GLU A 169 8.03 -7.22 38.16
N GLU A 170 7.05 -7.78 37.44
CA GLU A 170 5.62 -7.50 37.58
C GLU A 170 4.81 -8.79 37.83
N PRO A 171 4.81 -9.33 39.06
CA PRO A 171 4.18 -10.63 39.37
C PRO A 171 2.65 -10.64 39.26
N ASP A 172 2.02 -9.46 39.27
CA ASP A 172 0.56 -9.31 39.33
C ASP A 172 -0.12 -9.11 37.97
N LEU A 173 0.61 -9.25 36.85
CA LEU A 173 0.03 -9.07 35.52
C LEU A 173 -1.18 -9.98 35.30
N ASP A 174 -2.27 -9.39 34.83
CA ASP A 174 -3.50 -10.11 34.49
C ASP A 174 -3.42 -10.73 33.11
N ALA A 175 -2.71 -10.07 32.19
CA ALA A 175 -2.52 -10.55 30.83
C ALA A 175 -1.20 -10.06 30.21
N ILE A 176 -0.69 -10.78 29.22
CA ILE A 176 0.41 -10.37 28.36
C ILE A 176 -0.04 -10.41 26.90
N LEU A 177 0.15 -9.30 26.18
CA LEU A 177 -0.08 -9.16 24.74
C LEU A 177 1.21 -9.46 23.97
N VAL A 178 1.14 -10.42 23.05
CA VAL A 178 2.33 -10.92 22.34
C VAL A 178 2.14 -10.86 20.82
N PRO A 179 2.94 -10.06 20.08
CA PRO A 179 2.95 -10.08 18.62
C PRO A 179 3.25 -11.47 18.07
N THR A 180 2.41 -11.97 17.16
CA THR A 180 2.43 -13.39 16.76
C THR A 180 2.66 -13.56 15.27
N ALA A 181 3.85 -14.08 14.92
CA ALA A 181 4.22 -14.56 13.59
C ALA A 181 4.01 -16.09 13.49
N GLY A 182 5.08 -16.86 13.25
CA GLY A 182 5.05 -18.33 13.28
C GLY A 182 4.92 -18.94 14.68
N GLY A 183 4.72 -18.15 15.74
CA GLY A 183 4.32 -18.62 17.07
C GLY A 183 5.44 -18.82 18.10
N GLY A 184 6.72 -18.83 17.70
CA GLY A 184 7.80 -19.23 18.64
C GLY A 184 7.92 -18.37 19.91
N MET A 185 7.73 -17.05 19.81
CA MET A 185 7.78 -16.14 20.97
C MET A 185 6.62 -16.37 21.94
N ILE A 186 5.39 -16.34 21.41
CA ILE A 186 4.19 -16.50 22.22
C ILE A 186 4.10 -17.91 22.82
N SER A 187 4.55 -18.96 22.13
CA SER A 187 4.64 -20.32 22.70
C SER A 187 5.55 -20.37 23.94
N GLY A 188 6.75 -19.76 23.86
CA GLY A 188 7.66 -19.67 25.00
C GLY A 188 7.08 -18.87 26.17
N ILE A 189 6.51 -17.69 25.87
CA ILE A 189 5.89 -16.81 26.87
C ILE A 189 4.70 -17.49 27.52
N ALA A 190 3.82 -18.14 26.76
CA ALA A 190 2.62 -18.79 27.26
C ALA A 190 2.94 -19.96 28.20
N VAL A 191 3.90 -20.81 27.84
CA VAL A 191 4.36 -21.91 28.71
C VAL A 191 4.94 -21.38 30.02
N ALA A 192 5.79 -20.35 29.94
CA ALA A 192 6.43 -19.76 31.11
C ALA A 192 5.43 -19.02 32.01
N ALA A 193 4.59 -18.17 31.42
CA ALA A 193 3.57 -17.40 32.15
C ALA A 193 2.59 -18.33 32.86
N LYS A 194 2.06 -19.36 32.17
CA LYS A 194 1.15 -20.33 32.78
C LYS A 194 1.79 -21.13 33.91
N GLY A 195 3.08 -21.44 33.78
CA GLY A 195 3.85 -22.15 34.78
C GLY A 195 4.20 -21.30 36.02
N LEU A 196 4.32 -19.98 35.86
CA LEU A 196 4.63 -19.04 36.96
C LEU A 196 3.38 -18.49 37.64
N SER A 197 2.31 -18.26 36.88
CA SER A 197 1.08 -17.64 37.36
C SER A 197 -0.13 -18.31 36.71
N SER A 198 -1.02 -18.87 37.54
CA SER A 198 -2.30 -19.42 37.07
C SER A 198 -3.29 -18.32 36.65
N LYS A 199 -3.04 -17.07 37.04
CA LYS A 199 -3.86 -15.88 36.79
C LYS A 199 -3.52 -15.19 35.47
N CYS A 200 -2.23 -15.08 35.15
CA CYS A 200 -1.77 -14.33 33.99
C CYS A 200 -2.18 -15.01 32.68
N LYS A 201 -2.98 -14.32 31.88
CA LYS A 201 -3.40 -14.77 30.55
C LYS A 201 -2.40 -14.36 29.48
N VAL A 202 -2.35 -15.07 28.36
CA VAL A 202 -1.47 -14.71 27.24
C VAL A 202 -2.30 -14.63 25.96
N TYR A 203 -2.39 -13.43 25.39
CA TYR A 203 -3.16 -13.15 24.18
C TYR A 203 -2.23 -12.95 22.99
N ALA A 204 -2.60 -13.58 21.87
CA ALA A 204 -1.95 -13.32 20.60
C ALA A 204 -2.41 -11.97 20.04
N VAL A 205 -1.46 -11.27 19.41
CA VAL A 205 -1.72 -10.06 18.62
C VAL A 205 -1.26 -10.32 17.19
N GLU A 206 -2.12 -10.02 16.22
CA GLU A 206 -1.87 -10.24 14.80
C GLU A 206 -2.27 -9.04 13.95
N PRO A 207 -1.65 -8.83 12.77
CA PRO A 207 -2.22 -7.96 11.76
C PRO A 207 -3.48 -8.60 11.15
N GLU A 208 -4.39 -7.77 10.65
CA GLU A 208 -5.59 -8.22 9.96
C GLU A 208 -5.30 -9.22 8.81
N GLY A 209 -6.21 -10.18 8.61
CA GLY A 209 -6.13 -11.18 7.53
C GLY A 209 -5.40 -12.48 7.91
N LYS A 210 -4.96 -12.63 9.17
CA LYS A 210 -4.31 -13.85 9.66
C LYS A 210 -5.29 -14.93 10.14
N ASP A 211 -6.41 -14.53 10.73
CA ASP A 211 -7.50 -15.41 11.18
C ASP A 211 -7.06 -16.47 12.23
N LEU A 212 -6.07 -16.17 13.09
CA LEU A 212 -5.58 -17.13 14.09
C LEU A 212 -6.67 -17.54 15.09
N GLN A 213 -7.52 -16.60 15.49
CA GLN A 213 -8.59 -16.85 16.47
C GLN A 213 -9.46 -18.04 16.06
N LYS A 214 -9.89 -18.08 14.78
CA LYS A 214 -10.73 -19.17 14.25
C LYS A 214 -10.03 -20.53 14.38
N SER A 215 -8.72 -20.58 14.14
CA SER A 215 -7.94 -21.80 14.26
C SER A 215 -7.77 -22.23 15.72
N LEU A 216 -7.53 -21.29 16.65
CA LEU A 216 -7.45 -21.57 18.09
C LEU A 216 -8.79 -22.04 18.67
N GLU A 217 -9.90 -21.45 18.23
CA GLU A 217 -11.25 -21.86 18.65
C GLU A 217 -11.56 -23.30 18.25
N LYS A 218 -11.20 -23.68 17.02
CA LYS A 218 -11.38 -25.05 16.50
C LYS A 218 -10.31 -26.04 16.97
N GLY A 219 -9.20 -25.57 17.52
CA GLY A 219 -8.06 -26.39 17.90
C GLY A 219 -7.32 -27.03 16.71
N THR A 220 -7.59 -26.58 15.49
CA THR A 220 -7.01 -27.11 14.24
C THR A 220 -6.56 -25.97 13.35
N ARG A 221 -5.52 -26.22 12.55
CA ARG A 221 -5.00 -25.24 11.60
C ARG A 221 -5.95 -25.15 10.40
N LEU A 222 -6.53 -23.98 10.16
CA LEU A 222 -7.53 -23.78 9.10
C LEU A 222 -6.97 -23.21 7.80
N TRP A 223 -5.68 -22.91 7.74
CA TRP A 223 -5.04 -22.39 6.53
C TRP A 223 -4.86 -23.49 5.49
N GLU A 224 -5.32 -23.22 4.27
CA GLU A 224 -5.15 -24.10 3.12
C GLU A 224 -3.88 -23.77 2.34
N GLY A 225 -3.12 -24.81 1.97
CA GLY A 225 -1.91 -24.67 1.17
C GLY A 225 -0.68 -24.16 1.95
N PRO A 226 0.40 -23.78 1.24
CA PRO A 226 1.64 -23.35 1.87
C PRO A 226 1.49 -21.99 2.58
N PRO A 227 2.31 -21.70 3.63
CA PRO A 227 2.29 -20.41 4.31
C PRO A 227 2.48 -19.22 3.37
N LYS A 228 1.67 -18.17 3.56
CA LYS A 228 1.73 -16.91 2.81
C LYS A 228 2.23 -15.77 3.69
N PHE A 229 2.70 -14.70 3.05
CA PHE A 229 2.97 -13.43 3.73
C PHE A 229 1.83 -12.45 3.47
N LEU A 230 1.33 -11.83 4.54
CA LEU A 230 0.31 -10.81 4.48
C LEU A 230 0.89 -9.47 4.00
N PRO A 231 0.13 -8.68 3.23
CA PRO A 231 0.52 -7.32 2.86
C PRO A 231 0.30 -6.36 4.05
N THR A 232 1.26 -6.32 4.96
CA THR A 232 1.22 -5.50 6.19
C THR A 232 2.52 -4.73 6.40
N VAL A 233 2.46 -3.56 7.03
CA VAL A 233 3.64 -2.81 7.52
C VAL A 233 4.41 -3.57 8.60
N ALA A 234 3.77 -4.52 9.31
CA ALA A 234 4.38 -5.32 10.36
C ALA A 234 5.19 -6.52 9.81
N ASP A 235 6.33 -6.22 9.16
CA ASP A 235 7.13 -7.19 8.42
C ASP A 235 7.57 -8.41 9.24
N ALA A 236 7.86 -8.24 10.54
CA ALA A 236 8.29 -9.32 11.43
C ALA A 236 7.15 -10.29 11.85
N ILE A 237 5.87 -9.90 11.70
CA ILE A 237 4.70 -10.74 12.02
C ILE A 237 3.81 -11.06 10.82
N ARG A 238 4.24 -10.72 9.60
CA ARG A 238 3.49 -10.93 8.35
C ARG A 238 3.25 -12.40 7.95
N LEU A 239 3.88 -13.38 8.61
CA LEU A 239 3.65 -14.80 8.31
C LEU A 239 2.22 -15.19 8.74
N GLN A 240 1.42 -15.66 7.79
CA GLN A 240 -0.02 -15.88 7.97
C GLN A 240 -0.36 -17.01 8.95
N GLN A 241 0.55 -17.94 9.26
CA GLN A 241 0.20 -19.08 10.12
C GLN A 241 1.32 -19.47 11.09
N PRO A 242 0.98 -19.96 12.30
CA PRO A 242 1.92 -20.60 13.20
C PRO A 242 2.55 -21.87 12.61
N GLY A 243 3.71 -22.26 13.15
CA GLY A 243 4.43 -23.49 12.82
C GLY A 243 3.74 -24.77 13.34
N ASN A 244 4.33 -25.93 13.00
CA ASN A 244 3.79 -27.23 13.38
C ASN A 244 3.96 -27.52 14.88
N LEU A 245 5.09 -27.12 15.47
CA LEU A 245 5.37 -27.30 16.89
C LEU A 245 4.72 -26.20 17.74
N THR A 246 4.65 -24.99 17.22
CA THR A 246 4.09 -23.84 17.96
C THR A 246 2.57 -23.92 18.10
N PHE A 247 1.83 -24.30 17.05
CA PHE A 247 0.36 -24.27 17.07
C PHE A 247 -0.27 -25.11 18.19
N PRO A 248 0.14 -26.38 18.43
CA PRO A 248 -0.37 -27.16 19.56
C PRO A 248 -0.13 -26.49 20.92
N ILE A 249 1.02 -25.84 21.10
CA ILE A 249 1.34 -25.09 22.33
C ILE A 249 0.38 -23.91 22.48
N LEU A 250 0.09 -23.18 21.40
CA LEU A 250 -0.87 -22.07 21.45
C LEU A 250 -2.27 -22.55 21.83
N CYS A 251 -2.75 -23.65 21.25
CA CYS A 251 -4.03 -24.24 21.63
C CYS A 251 -4.10 -24.61 23.11
N GLN A 252 -2.98 -24.99 23.72
CA GLN A 252 -2.93 -25.43 25.11
C GLN A 252 -2.73 -24.28 26.11
N TYR A 253 -1.91 -23.29 25.78
CA TYR A 253 -1.41 -22.31 26.75
C TYR A 253 -1.81 -20.86 26.47
N ALA A 254 -2.19 -20.51 25.23
CA ALA A 254 -2.64 -19.17 24.88
C ALA A 254 -4.17 -19.06 24.97
N GLU A 255 -4.66 -17.85 25.14
CA GLU A 255 -6.09 -17.57 25.08
C GLU A 255 -6.60 -17.67 23.63
N LYS A 256 -7.86 -18.11 23.48
CA LYS A 256 -8.49 -18.26 22.16
C LYS A 256 -8.77 -16.91 21.49
N THR A 257 -9.08 -15.90 22.29
CA THR A 257 -9.27 -14.52 21.81
C THR A 257 -7.96 -13.99 21.26
N VAL A 258 -8.00 -13.42 20.05
CA VAL A 258 -6.85 -12.78 19.42
C VAL A 258 -7.17 -11.31 19.18
N PHE A 259 -6.18 -10.45 19.38
CA PHE A 259 -6.30 -9.05 18.99
C PHE A 259 -5.80 -8.89 17.56
N SER A 260 -6.71 -8.61 16.65
CA SER A 260 -6.40 -8.29 15.25
C SER A 260 -6.35 -6.77 15.10
N VAL A 261 -5.26 -6.24 14.56
CA VAL A 261 -5.03 -4.79 14.42
C VAL A 261 -4.68 -4.42 12.99
N SER A 262 -5.18 -3.27 12.54
CA SER A 262 -4.93 -2.74 11.19
C SER A 262 -3.54 -2.09 11.10
N ASP A 263 -3.02 -1.96 9.87
CA ASP A 263 -1.76 -1.26 9.61
C ASP A 263 -1.80 0.20 10.07
N ALA A 264 -2.96 0.87 9.97
CA ALA A 264 -3.14 2.24 10.44
C ALA A 264 -2.96 2.34 11.96
N GLU A 265 -3.62 1.44 12.71
CA GLU A 265 -3.47 1.37 14.17
C GLU A 265 -2.05 1.03 14.59
N ILE A 266 -1.36 0.14 13.85
CA ILE A 266 0.05 -0.17 14.07
C ILE A 266 0.93 1.07 13.92
N VAL A 267 0.75 1.83 12.82
CA VAL A 267 1.52 3.05 12.55
C VAL A 267 1.27 4.11 13.63
N ASP A 268 0.02 4.32 14.03
CA ASP A 268 -0.31 5.31 15.06
C ASP A 268 0.25 4.90 16.43
N ALA A 269 0.18 3.62 16.77
CA ALA A 269 0.79 3.09 17.99
C ALA A 269 2.32 3.22 17.99
N MET A 270 2.98 3.03 16.85
CA MET A 270 4.42 3.30 16.71
C MET A 270 4.73 4.77 16.99
N LYS A 271 4.06 5.70 16.29
CA LYS A 271 4.26 7.16 16.48
C LYS A 271 4.06 7.56 17.93
N LEU A 272 2.96 7.12 18.53
CA LEU A 272 2.63 7.45 19.91
C LEU A 272 3.69 6.91 20.89
N THR A 273 4.19 5.70 20.68
CA THR A 273 5.27 5.13 21.51
C THR A 273 6.55 5.95 21.39
N TRP A 274 6.94 6.33 20.17
CA TRP A 274 8.14 7.15 19.94
C TRP A 274 7.97 8.55 20.56
N GLU A 275 6.79 9.15 20.41
CA GLU A 275 6.50 10.49 20.92
C GLU A 275 6.34 10.56 22.42
N ARG A 276 5.71 9.57 23.06
CA ARG A 276 5.36 9.62 24.48
C ARG A 276 6.32 8.85 25.37
N MET A 277 6.83 7.73 24.89
CA MET A 277 7.74 6.87 25.65
C MET A 277 9.21 7.04 25.25
N LYS A 278 9.48 7.72 24.12
CA LYS A 278 10.84 7.90 23.56
C LYS A 278 11.55 6.58 23.23
N LEU A 279 10.76 5.54 22.98
CA LEU A 279 11.26 4.22 22.59
C LEU A 279 11.08 4.04 21.08
N VAL A 280 12.18 3.77 20.39
CA VAL A 280 12.16 3.35 18.99
C VAL A 280 11.72 1.90 18.95
N ILE A 281 10.55 1.66 18.33
CA ILE A 281 9.94 0.36 18.16
C ILE A 281 9.63 0.09 16.67
N GLU A 282 9.73 -1.17 16.26
CA GLU A 282 9.34 -1.64 14.92
C GLU A 282 7.83 -1.93 14.84
N ALA A 283 7.30 -2.11 13.63
CA ALA A 283 5.86 -2.26 13.41
C ALA A 283 5.24 -3.48 14.12
N ALA A 284 5.98 -4.59 14.30
CA ALA A 284 5.49 -5.72 15.07
C ALA A 284 5.29 -5.39 16.56
N SER A 285 6.14 -4.56 17.16
CA SER A 285 5.93 -4.03 18.51
C SER A 285 4.73 -3.07 18.54
N GLY A 286 4.58 -2.26 17.47
CA GLY A 286 3.43 -1.37 17.28
C GLY A 286 2.10 -2.10 17.33
N ALA A 287 2.03 -3.33 16.79
CA ALA A 287 0.83 -4.16 16.87
C ALA A 287 0.40 -4.46 18.31
N ALA A 288 1.32 -4.83 19.21
CA ALA A 288 0.98 -5.10 20.61
C ALA A 288 0.53 -3.84 21.36
N VAL A 289 1.14 -2.69 21.06
CA VAL A 289 0.70 -1.40 21.62
C VAL A 289 -0.69 -1.04 21.09
N ALA A 290 -0.94 -1.20 19.78
CA ALA A 290 -2.25 -0.99 19.17
C ALA A 290 -3.32 -1.87 19.82
N ALA A 291 -3.02 -3.15 20.04
CA ALA A 291 -3.93 -4.06 20.73
C ALA A 291 -4.26 -3.59 22.15
N ALA A 292 -3.27 -3.10 22.91
CA ALA A 292 -3.48 -2.55 24.26
C ALA A 292 -4.37 -1.30 24.27
N LEU A 293 -4.32 -0.49 23.21
CA LEU A 293 -5.09 0.74 23.06
C LEU A 293 -6.46 0.55 22.36
N SER A 294 -6.69 -0.64 21.80
CA SER A 294 -7.85 -0.96 20.98
C SER A 294 -9.18 -0.90 21.73
N GLN A 295 -10.28 -0.70 20.99
CA GLN A 295 -11.62 -0.83 21.54
C GLN A 295 -11.90 -2.25 22.04
N GLN A 296 -11.31 -3.27 21.41
CA GLN A 296 -11.40 -4.64 21.86
C GLN A 296 -10.85 -4.79 23.28
N MET A 297 -9.71 -4.17 23.61
CA MET A 297 -9.13 -4.22 24.97
C MET A 297 -10.01 -3.46 25.98
N LYS A 298 -10.62 -2.35 25.57
CA LYS A 298 -11.58 -1.62 26.41
C LYS A 298 -12.83 -2.44 26.71
N ALA A 299 -13.27 -3.27 25.76
CA ALA A 299 -14.41 -4.17 25.91
C ALA A 299 -14.10 -5.44 26.74
N MET A 300 -12.82 -5.74 27.00
CA MET A 300 -12.44 -6.88 27.85
C MET A 300 -12.92 -6.68 29.30
N PRO A 301 -13.08 -7.77 30.09
CA PRO A 301 -13.52 -7.67 31.48
C PRO A 301 -12.69 -6.66 32.30
N ALA A 302 -13.36 -5.91 33.18
CA ALA A 302 -12.70 -4.94 34.08
C ALA A 302 -11.64 -5.60 34.99
N SER A 303 -11.74 -6.91 35.22
CA SER A 303 -10.78 -7.70 35.98
C SER A 303 -9.40 -7.86 35.32
N LEU A 304 -9.25 -7.54 34.03
CA LEU A 304 -7.93 -7.42 33.38
C LEU A 304 -7.42 -5.99 33.56
N GLU A 305 -6.89 -5.64 34.73
CA GLU A 305 -6.44 -4.27 35.05
C GLU A 305 -5.00 -4.02 34.60
N LYS A 306 -4.08 -4.94 34.92
CA LYS A 306 -2.64 -4.85 34.67
C LYS A 306 -2.26 -5.65 33.44
N ILE A 307 -1.88 -4.97 32.36
CA ILE A 307 -1.59 -5.58 31.07
C ILE A 307 -0.11 -5.42 30.73
N GLY A 308 0.57 -6.55 30.50
CA GLY A 308 1.89 -6.59 29.93
C GLY A 308 1.85 -6.49 28.40
N VAL A 309 2.72 -5.68 27.83
CA VAL A 309 2.86 -5.45 26.39
C VAL A 309 4.30 -5.75 25.99
N VAL A 310 4.50 -6.69 25.07
CA VAL A 310 5.84 -7.04 24.61
C VAL A 310 6.26 -6.16 23.44
N LEU A 311 7.24 -5.29 23.65
CA LEU A 311 7.88 -4.49 22.59
C LEU A 311 8.97 -5.35 21.94
N CYS A 312 8.58 -6.27 21.06
CA CYS A 312 9.41 -7.37 20.58
C CYS A 312 10.67 -6.94 19.80
N GLY A 313 10.69 -5.78 19.16
CA GLY A 313 11.84 -5.26 18.44
C GLY A 313 11.79 -3.76 18.13
N GLY A 314 12.95 -3.21 17.76
CA GLY A 314 13.16 -1.80 17.42
C GLY A 314 13.99 -1.57 16.16
N ASN A 315 14.24 -2.62 15.37
CA ASN A 315 15.06 -2.52 14.17
C ASN A 315 14.25 -1.92 13.01
N VAL A 316 14.38 -0.61 12.82
CA VAL A 316 13.70 0.15 11.76
C VAL A 316 14.70 0.76 10.78
N ASP A 317 14.26 0.95 9.54
CA ASP A 317 14.97 1.79 8.58
C ASP A 317 14.47 3.24 8.77
N LEU A 318 15.32 4.11 9.29
CA LEU A 318 14.96 5.50 9.57
C LEU A 318 14.70 6.30 8.29
N ASP A 319 15.17 5.83 7.14
CA ASP A 319 14.91 6.46 5.84
C ASP A 319 13.63 5.90 5.17
N ASP A 320 13.05 4.81 5.70
CA ASP A 320 11.86 4.13 5.14
C ASP A 320 10.77 3.87 6.19
N LEU A 321 10.49 4.83 7.06
CA LEU A 321 9.46 4.66 8.09
C LEU A 321 8.05 4.59 7.46
N PRO A 322 7.12 3.79 8.01
CA PRO A 322 5.76 3.65 7.47
C PRO A 322 5.00 4.98 7.32
N TRP A 323 5.30 5.96 8.18
CA TRP A 323 4.73 7.30 8.15
C TRP A 323 5.56 8.34 7.38
N MET A 324 6.79 8.01 6.97
CA MET A 324 7.50 8.85 5.99
C MET A 324 6.90 8.68 4.61
N LYS A 325 6.33 7.50 4.32
CA LYS A 325 5.43 7.30 3.17
C LYS A 325 4.11 8.07 3.32
N SER A 326 3.73 8.46 4.53
CA SER A 326 2.56 9.30 4.81
C SER A 326 2.84 10.81 4.83
N ALA A 327 4.09 11.25 4.63
CA ALA A 327 4.40 12.68 4.55
C ALA A 327 4.02 13.32 3.20
N SER A 328 3.48 12.57 2.22
CA SER A 328 2.95 13.16 0.98
C SER A 328 2.00 12.24 0.17
N ILE A 329 1.24 11.34 0.79
CA ILE A 329 0.28 10.49 0.05
C ILE A 329 -1.06 10.53 0.77
N MET A 330 -2.02 11.28 0.20
CA MET A 330 -3.43 11.15 0.53
C MET A 330 -3.80 9.66 0.49
N SER A 331 -4.42 9.10 1.53
CA SER A 331 -4.89 7.70 1.54
C SER A 331 -6.30 7.54 1.00
N GLU A 332 -7.03 8.65 0.83
CA GLU A 332 -8.39 8.71 0.32
C GLU A 332 -8.62 10.05 -0.41
N LEU A 333 -9.50 10.04 -1.42
CA LEU A 333 -9.97 11.26 -2.09
C LEU A 333 -11.29 11.72 -1.49
N THR A 334 -11.39 12.99 -1.10
CA THR A 334 -12.61 13.57 -0.53
C THR A 334 -12.95 14.90 -1.21
N LEU A 335 -14.18 15.40 -1.00
CA LEU A 335 -14.59 16.71 -1.51
C LEU A 335 -13.67 17.83 -1.03
N ALA A 336 -13.23 17.79 0.24
CA ALA A 336 -12.35 18.80 0.82
C ALA A 336 -11.01 18.87 0.06
N HIS A 337 -10.46 17.73 -0.36
CA HIS A 337 -9.26 17.68 -1.18
C HIS A 337 -9.48 18.31 -2.56
N ILE A 338 -10.65 18.09 -3.17
CA ILE A 338 -11.01 18.70 -4.47
C ILE A 338 -11.19 20.23 -4.32
N GLN A 339 -11.81 20.70 -3.24
CA GLN A 339 -11.94 22.12 -2.94
C GLN A 339 -10.58 22.79 -2.68
N ALA A 340 -9.68 22.11 -1.96
CA ALA A 340 -8.31 22.56 -1.77
C ALA A 340 -7.57 22.61 -3.12
N ALA A 341 -7.75 21.61 -3.98
CA ALA A 341 -7.18 21.59 -5.31
C ALA A 341 -7.67 22.76 -6.18
N SER A 342 -8.96 23.08 -6.15
CA SER A 342 -9.54 24.23 -6.86
C SER A 342 -8.85 25.54 -6.46
N LYS A 343 -8.68 25.78 -5.16
CA LYS A 343 -7.95 26.96 -4.65
C LYS A 343 -6.51 26.99 -5.13
N ARG A 344 -5.81 25.85 -5.06
CA ARG A 344 -4.40 25.73 -5.45
C ARG A 344 -4.17 26.01 -6.94
N ILE A 345 -5.04 25.50 -7.80
CA ILE A 345 -4.86 25.59 -9.26
C ILE A 345 -5.46 26.84 -9.91
N ALA A 346 -6.22 27.66 -9.17
CA ALA A 346 -7.03 28.75 -9.71
C ALA A 346 -6.28 29.70 -10.67
N GLN A 347 -4.98 29.94 -10.43
CA GLN A 347 -4.16 30.82 -11.27
C GLN A 347 -3.50 30.11 -12.47
N PHE A 348 -3.56 28.78 -12.50
CA PHE A 348 -2.88 27.92 -13.48
C PHE A 348 -3.84 27.22 -14.44
N VAL A 349 -5.15 27.35 -14.21
CA VAL A 349 -6.19 26.80 -15.07
C VAL A 349 -7.24 27.86 -15.40
N GLN A 350 -8.12 27.55 -16.34
CA GLN A 350 -9.28 28.36 -16.67
C GLN A 350 -10.54 27.73 -16.09
N VAL A 351 -11.48 28.55 -15.63
CA VAL A 351 -12.87 28.12 -15.44
C VAL A 351 -13.47 27.99 -16.83
N THR A 352 -13.61 26.76 -17.31
CA THR A 352 -14.04 26.52 -18.69
C THR A 352 -15.54 26.77 -18.84
N PRO A 353 -16.01 27.25 -20.01
CA PRO A 353 -17.42 27.49 -20.24
C PRO A 353 -18.22 26.17 -20.31
N VAL A 354 -19.52 26.28 -20.05
CA VAL A 354 -20.52 25.25 -20.34
C VAL A 354 -21.30 25.70 -21.57
N PHE A 355 -21.30 24.89 -22.63
CA PHE A 355 -22.10 25.15 -23.82
C PHE A 355 -23.39 24.33 -23.81
N THR A 356 -24.38 24.78 -24.57
CA THR A 356 -25.62 24.04 -24.84
C THR A 356 -25.83 23.96 -26.36
N SER A 357 -26.71 23.07 -26.81
CA SER A 357 -27.02 22.91 -28.24
C SER A 357 -28.44 22.39 -28.42
N GLU A 358 -29.35 23.26 -28.89
CA GLU A 358 -30.76 22.89 -29.13
C GLU A 358 -30.88 21.71 -30.13
N THR A 359 -29.96 21.63 -31.10
CA THR A 359 -29.92 20.51 -32.04
C THR A 359 -29.59 19.20 -31.34
N MET A 360 -28.60 19.20 -30.43
CA MET A 360 -28.24 17.98 -29.69
C MET A 360 -29.28 17.64 -28.61
N ASP A 361 -29.92 18.64 -28.03
CA ASP A 361 -31.05 18.45 -27.11
C ASP A 361 -32.18 17.70 -27.80
N ALA A 362 -32.61 18.18 -28.98
CA ALA A 362 -33.66 17.54 -29.76
C ALA A 362 -33.29 16.10 -30.18
N LEU A 363 -32.02 15.86 -30.54
CA LEU A 363 -31.56 14.52 -30.95
C LEU A 363 -31.47 13.54 -29.78
N SER A 364 -31.05 13.99 -28.60
CA SER A 364 -30.93 13.15 -27.39
C SER A 364 -32.26 12.95 -26.67
N GLY A 365 -33.19 13.90 -26.82
CA GLY A 365 -34.40 13.98 -26.01
C GLY A 365 -34.13 14.49 -24.58
N ARG A 366 -32.96 15.11 -24.34
CA ARG A 366 -32.48 15.59 -23.04
C ARG A 366 -32.01 17.05 -23.16
N LYS A 367 -31.76 17.72 -22.03
CA LYS A 367 -31.06 19.00 -21.96
C LYS A 367 -29.57 18.74 -21.75
N LEU A 368 -28.73 19.06 -22.72
CA LEU A 368 -27.29 18.74 -22.68
C LEU A 368 -26.43 19.97 -22.36
N PHE A 369 -25.51 19.79 -21.41
CA PHE A 369 -24.60 20.82 -20.91
C PHE A 369 -23.14 20.38 -21.08
N PHE A 370 -22.42 20.99 -22.00
CA PHE A 370 -21.10 20.55 -22.43
C PHE A 370 -19.98 21.31 -21.72
N LYS A 371 -19.31 20.67 -20.75
CA LYS A 371 -18.18 21.25 -20.02
C LYS A 371 -16.92 21.20 -20.89
N ALA A 372 -16.48 22.36 -21.37
CA ALA A 372 -15.50 22.51 -22.45
C ALA A 372 -14.03 22.43 -21.99
N GLU A 373 -13.60 21.30 -21.44
CA GLU A 373 -12.20 21.07 -21.04
C GLU A 373 -11.21 21.01 -22.23
N ASN A 374 -11.70 20.89 -23.46
CA ASN A 374 -10.93 21.11 -24.68
C ASN A 374 -10.37 22.55 -24.80
N LEU A 375 -10.97 23.53 -24.10
CA LEU A 375 -10.50 24.92 -24.05
C LEU A 375 -9.60 25.21 -22.85
N GLN A 376 -9.29 24.20 -22.03
CA GLN A 376 -8.40 24.34 -20.90
C GLN A 376 -6.95 24.65 -21.34
N LYS A 377 -6.11 25.12 -20.42
CA LYS A 377 -4.65 25.16 -20.63
C LYS A 377 -4.17 23.81 -21.13
N THR A 378 -3.21 23.82 -22.06
CA THR A 378 -2.71 22.61 -22.75
C THR A 378 -3.73 21.86 -23.62
N GLY A 379 -4.94 22.40 -23.82
CA GLY A 379 -5.98 21.83 -24.70
C GLY A 379 -6.74 20.63 -24.10
N SER A 380 -6.61 20.38 -22.80
CA SER A 380 -7.33 19.29 -22.13
C SER A 380 -7.43 19.47 -20.62
N PHE A 381 -8.31 18.68 -19.99
CA PHE A 381 -8.53 18.64 -18.55
C PHE A 381 -7.26 18.37 -17.73
N LYS A 382 -6.23 17.73 -18.31
CA LYS A 382 -5.04 17.25 -17.60
C LYS A 382 -4.27 18.35 -16.89
N ALA A 383 -4.36 19.60 -17.36
CA ALA A 383 -3.74 20.74 -16.70
C ALA A 383 -4.17 20.89 -15.23
N ARG A 384 -5.39 20.50 -14.88
CA ARG A 384 -5.91 20.61 -13.51
C ARG A 384 -5.17 19.69 -12.54
N GLY A 385 -5.22 18.38 -12.76
CA GLY A 385 -4.56 17.41 -11.90
C GLY A 385 -3.04 17.47 -11.95
N ALA A 386 -2.44 17.78 -13.10
CA ALA A 386 -0.99 17.99 -13.16
C ALA A 386 -0.56 19.20 -12.31
N SER A 387 -1.26 20.34 -12.44
CA SER A 387 -0.99 21.53 -11.64
C SER A 387 -1.21 21.26 -10.16
N ASN A 388 -2.33 20.61 -9.78
CA ASN A 388 -2.58 20.31 -8.38
C ASN A 388 -1.48 19.42 -7.78
N ALA A 389 -1.13 18.31 -8.45
CA ALA A 389 -0.13 17.39 -7.96
C ALA A 389 1.25 18.03 -7.83
N ILE A 390 1.66 18.84 -8.80
CA ILE A 390 2.98 19.47 -8.80
C ILE A 390 3.07 20.61 -7.79
N LEU A 391 2.05 21.46 -7.70
CA LEU A 391 2.03 22.56 -6.75
C LEU A 391 1.97 22.04 -5.32
N GLN A 392 1.13 21.03 -5.06
CA GLN A 392 1.06 20.38 -3.75
C GLN A 392 2.38 19.70 -3.39
N LEU A 393 3.00 18.98 -4.34
CA LEU A 393 4.33 18.41 -4.15
C LEU A 393 5.36 19.48 -3.80
N LYS A 394 5.31 20.65 -4.45
CA LYS A 394 6.25 21.75 -4.18
C LYS A 394 6.01 22.41 -2.82
N GLU A 395 4.74 22.50 -2.39
CA GLU A 395 4.35 22.94 -1.04
C GLU A 395 4.88 21.99 0.03
N GLU A 396 4.68 20.68 -0.15
CA GLU A 396 5.05 19.63 0.80
C GLU A 396 6.56 19.36 0.81
N ARG A 397 7.21 19.48 -0.36
CA ARG A 397 8.64 19.19 -0.56
C ARG A 397 9.34 20.33 -1.33
N PRO A 398 9.64 21.46 -0.66
CA PRO A 398 10.25 22.63 -1.30
C PRO A 398 11.61 22.34 -1.95
N GLU A 399 12.31 21.31 -1.50
CA GLU A 399 13.61 20.87 -2.02
C GLU A 399 13.51 20.21 -3.41
N VAL A 400 12.34 19.72 -3.81
CA VAL A 400 12.13 19.06 -5.10
C VAL A 400 12.59 19.98 -6.25
N ARG A 401 13.43 19.42 -7.12
CA ARG A 401 14.07 20.11 -8.25
C ARG A 401 13.46 19.76 -9.61
N GLY A 402 12.70 18.68 -9.68
CA GLY A 402 12.06 18.24 -10.91
C GLY A 402 11.03 17.14 -10.67
N VAL A 403 10.26 16.85 -11.71
CA VAL A 403 9.24 15.81 -11.74
C VAL A 403 9.37 14.98 -13.00
N ILE A 404 8.87 13.75 -12.94
CA ILE A 404 8.91 12.83 -14.07
C ILE A 404 7.54 12.18 -14.30
N THR A 405 7.21 11.87 -15.56
CA THR A 405 6.01 11.09 -15.88
C THR A 405 6.22 10.29 -17.17
N HIS A 406 5.33 9.32 -17.43
CA HIS A 406 5.30 8.56 -18.67
C HIS A 406 4.02 8.84 -19.47
N SER A 407 4.05 9.86 -20.33
CA SER A 407 2.92 10.14 -21.22
C SER A 407 3.35 10.92 -22.44
N SER A 408 3.08 10.36 -23.61
CA SER A 408 3.29 11.00 -24.90
C SER A 408 2.09 11.84 -25.36
N GLY A 409 1.11 12.10 -24.50
CA GLY A 409 -0.14 12.81 -24.85
C GLY A 409 -0.49 13.90 -23.84
N ASN A 410 -1.79 14.14 -23.65
CA ASN A 410 -2.33 15.22 -22.81
C ASN A 410 -1.68 15.36 -21.43
N HIS A 411 -1.38 14.25 -20.74
CA HIS A 411 -0.75 14.30 -19.41
C HIS A 411 0.71 14.75 -19.47
N GLY A 412 1.48 14.33 -20.48
CA GLY A 412 2.86 14.76 -20.65
C GLY A 412 2.97 16.26 -20.85
N THR A 413 2.10 16.81 -21.72
CA THR A 413 2.01 18.25 -21.97
C THR A 413 1.57 19.01 -20.71
N ALA A 414 0.59 18.48 -19.97
CA ALA A 414 0.12 19.09 -18.73
C ALA A 414 1.17 19.10 -17.62
N VAL A 415 1.94 18.02 -17.45
CA VAL A 415 3.07 17.96 -16.50
C VAL A 415 4.16 18.94 -16.90
N ALA A 416 4.52 19.01 -18.19
CA ALA A 416 5.49 19.98 -18.69
C ALA A 416 5.04 21.42 -18.41
N TYR A 417 3.78 21.76 -18.71
CA TYR A 417 3.19 23.05 -18.40
C TYR A 417 3.23 23.38 -16.90
N ALA A 418 2.74 22.48 -16.05
CA ALA A 418 2.66 22.70 -14.61
C ALA A 418 4.05 22.80 -13.96
N ALA A 419 5.00 21.96 -14.37
CA ALA A 419 6.38 22.02 -13.88
C ALA A 419 7.06 23.34 -14.27
N GLN A 420 6.89 23.80 -15.51
CA GLN A 420 7.41 25.09 -15.96
C GLN A 420 6.89 26.24 -15.08
N ARG A 421 5.59 26.23 -14.76
CA ARG A 421 4.96 27.25 -13.89
C ARG A 421 5.41 27.16 -12.43
N ALA A 422 5.72 25.97 -11.95
CA ALA A 422 6.26 25.74 -10.61
C ALA A 422 7.78 25.95 -10.50
N GLY A 423 8.47 26.29 -11.61
CA GLY A 423 9.93 26.43 -11.63
C GLY A 423 10.69 25.11 -11.45
N LEU A 424 10.09 23.99 -11.86
CA LEU A 424 10.66 22.64 -11.76
C LEU A 424 11.11 22.14 -13.13
N LYS A 425 12.13 21.27 -13.14
CA LYS A 425 12.45 20.46 -14.33
C LYS A 425 11.33 19.44 -14.57
N ALA A 426 11.04 19.15 -15.83
CA ALA A 426 10.14 18.06 -16.21
C ALA A 426 10.85 17.10 -17.16
N VAL A 427 10.82 15.82 -16.81
CA VAL A 427 11.26 14.72 -17.69
C VAL A 427 10.03 13.93 -18.10
N ILE A 428 9.83 13.76 -19.40
CA ILE A 428 8.67 13.07 -19.95
C ILE A 428 9.14 11.87 -20.77
N VAL A 429 8.82 10.68 -20.27
CA VAL A 429 9.10 9.43 -20.95
C VAL A 429 8.05 9.18 -22.02
N VAL A 430 8.48 9.09 -23.28
CA VAL A 430 7.63 8.94 -24.48
C VAL A 430 8.12 7.76 -25.33
N PRO A 431 7.26 7.02 -26.03
CA PRO A 431 7.78 5.99 -26.93
C PRO A 431 8.44 6.52 -28.18
N ARG A 432 9.37 5.73 -28.70
CA ARG A 432 9.80 5.79 -30.09
C ARG A 432 8.56 5.68 -31.00
N GLY A 433 8.49 6.54 -32.02
CA GLY A 433 7.35 6.64 -32.93
C GLY A 433 6.22 7.55 -32.46
N THR A 434 6.34 8.23 -31.32
CA THR A 434 5.42 9.32 -30.93
C THR A 434 5.43 10.42 -32.01
N SER A 435 4.26 10.91 -32.40
CA SER A 435 4.15 11.94 -33.45
C SER A 435 4.89 13.23 -33.07
N GLN A 436 5.47 13.89 -34.08
CA GLN A 436 6.24 15.12 -33.87
C GLN A 436 5.41 16.23 -33.26
N ALA A 437 4.11 16.32 -33.59
CA ALA A 437 3.19 17.28 -32.98
C ALA A 437 3.12 17.10 -31.45
N LYS A 438 2.97 15.85 -30.96
CA LYS A 438 2.91 15.54 -29.54
C LYS A 438 4.24 15.83 -28.82
N CYS A 439 5.36 15.49 -29.44
CA CYS A 439 6.70 15.80 -28.91
C CYS A 439 6.93 17.32 -28.80
N LYS A 440 6.61 18.08 -29.86
CA LYS A 440 6.75 19.54 -29.89
C LYS A 440 5.89 20.23 -28.83
N SER A 441 4.67 19.76 -28.60
CA SER A 441 3.80 20.31 -27.54
C SER A 441 4.41 20.17 -26.15
N ILE A 442 5.07 19.05 -25.86
CA ILE A 442 5.75 18.82 -24.59
C ILE A 442 7.02 19.69 -24.48
N GLN A 443 7.86 19.68 -25.53
CA GLN A 443 9.09 20.46 -25.58
C GLN A 443 8.84 21.98 -25.55
N GLY A 444 7.71 22.44 -26.07
CA GLY A 444 7.31 23.85 -26.05
C GLY A 444 7.17 24.43 -24.64
N TYR A 445 6.97 23.58 -23.63
CA TYR A 445 6.98 23.97 -22.21
C TYR A 445 8.34 23.75 -21.52
N GLY A 446 9.40 23.41 -22.27
CA GLY A 446 10.76 23.25 -21.76
C GLY A 446 11.05 21.91 -21.10
N ALA A 447 10.20 20.90 -21.29
CA ALA A 447 10.42 19.57 -20.75
C ALA A 447 11.43 18.75 -21.57
N GLU A 448 12.22 17.93 -20.88
CA GLU A 448 13.12 16.95 -21.46
C GLU A 448 12.32 15.72 -21.91
N LEU A 449 12.53 15.27 -23.15
CA LEU A 449 11.95 14.03 -23.66
C LEU A 449 12.95 12.89 -23.55
N VAL A 450 12.52 11.78 -22.94
CA VAL A 450 13.30 10.54 -22.94
C VAL A 450 12.52 9.44 -23.68
N PHE A 451 13.14 8.87 -24.71
CA PHE A 451 12.50 7.86 -25.55
C PHE A 451 12.63 6.45 -24.96
N CYS A 452 11.55 5.67 -25.04
CA CYS A 452 11.48 4.26 -24.64
C CYS A 452 10.83 3.41 -25.74
N ASP A 453 10.76 2.09 -25.53
CA ASP A 453 10.07 1.22 -26.48
C ASP A 453 8.54 1.37 -26.36
N PRO A 454 7.76 1.13 -27.43
CA PRO A 454 6.32 1.41 -27.47
C PRO A 454 5.46 0.41 -26.71
N THR A 455 5.88 -0.03 -25.52
CA THR A 455 5.12 -0.92 -24.64
C THR A 455 4.82 -0.25 -23.30
N PRO A 456 3.67 -0.57 -22.65
CA PRO A 456 3.37 -0.06 -21.30
C PRO A 456 4.46 -0.38 -20.28
N ALA A 457 5.02 -1.59 -20.35
CA ALA A 457 6.09 -2.05 -19.45
C ALA A 457 7.35 -1.19 -19.59
N SER A 458 7.84 -0.98 -20.83
CA SER A 458 9.05 -0.19 -21.09
C SER A 458 8.91 1.27 -20.63
N ARG A 459 7.73 1.87 -20.85
CA ARG A 459 7.41 3.22 -20.37
C ARG A 459 7.53 3.31 -18.85
N LYS A 460 6.89 2.38 -18.14
CA LYS A 460 6.87 2.34 -16.66
C LYS A 460 8.28 2.12 -16.11
N GLU A 461 8.99 1.10 -16.59
CA GLU A 461 10.33 0.76 -16.13
C GLU A 461 11.31 1.92 -16.35
N THR A 462 11.29 2.54 -17.54
CA THR A 462 12.14 3.69 -17.85
C THR A 462 11.85 4.87 -16.92
N CYS A 463 10.56 5.15 -16.67
CA CYS A 463 10.14 6.22 -15.77
C CYS A 463 10.58 5.96 -14.31
N GLU A 464 10.39 4.74 -13.80
CA GLU A 464 10.80 4.35 -12.45
C GLU A 464 12.31 4.33 -12.26
N ARG A 465 13.06 3.93 -13.30
CA ARG A 465 14.53 3.99 -13.29
C ARG A 465 15.01 5.45 -13.22
N LEU A 466 14.55 6.32 -14.12
CA LEU A 466 14.95 7.72 -14.16
C LEU A 466 14.51 8.50 -12.91
N SER A 467 13.33 8.19 -12.37
CA SER A 467 12.85 8.76 -11.11
C SER A 467 13.84 8.51 -9.98
N ARG A 468 14.36 7.28 -9.85
CA ARG A 468 15.36 6.90 -8.85
C ARG A 468 16.73 7.54 -9.12
N GLU A 469 17.16 7.58 -10.37
CA GLU A 469 18.46 8.15 -10.76
C GLU A 469 18.53 9.66 -10.54
N GLN A 470 17.43 10.38 -10.74
CA GLN A 470 17.38 11.84 -10.68
C GLN A 470 16.74 12.40 -9.39
N ASP A 471 16.21 11.52 -8.53
CA ASP A 471 15.39 11.88 -7.37
C ASP A 471 14.20 12.79 -7.74
N PHE A 472 13.58 12.52 -8.88
CA PHE A 472 12.41 13.25 -9.36
C PHE A 472 11.14 12.44 -9.06
N PRO A 473 10.20 12.98 -8.27
CA PRO A 473 8.94 12.29 -7.99
C PRO A 473 8.12 12.05 -9.27
N ILE A 474 7.49 10.88 -9.34
CA ILE A 474 6.59 10.52 -10.44
C ILE A 474 5.24 11.22 -10.26
N VAL A 475 4.76 11.91 -11.29
CA VAL A 475 3.38 12.43 -11.37
C VAL A 475 2.58 11.50 -12.26
N HIS A 476 1.90 10.54 -11.66
CA HIS A 476 1.20 9.48 -12.38
C HIS A 476 -0.01 10.03 -13.17
N PRO A 477 -0.30 9.55 -14.39
CA PRO A 477 -1.34 10.14 -15.26
C PRO A 477 -2.78 10.08 -14.75
N TYR A 478 -3.10 9.20 -13.80
CA TYR A 478 -4.47 9.03 -13.30
C TYR A 478 -4.52 8.40 -11.90
N ASP A 479 -3.69 7.39 -11.65
CA ASP A 479 -3.61 6.64 -10.38
C ASP A 479 -2.81 7.40 -9.29
N ASP A 480 -3.21 8.64 -9.03
CA ASP A 480 -2.62 9.53 -8.02
C ASP A 480 -3.75 10.44 -7.48
N TYR A 481 -3.98 10.41 -6.17
CA TYR A 481 -5.05 11.18 -5.56
C TYR A 481 -4.91 12.69 -5.73
N ARG A 482 -3.70 13.22 -5.80
CA ARG A 482 -3.48 14.65 -6.07
C ARG A 482 -3.91 14.97 -7.49
N VAL A 483 -3.63 14.08 -8.44
CA VAL A 483 -4.10 14.23 -9.82
C VAL A 483 -5.62 14.15 -9.85
N MET A 484 -6.23 13.13 -9.23
CA MET A 484 -7.69 12.99 -9.16
C MET A 484 -8.38 14.20 -8.51
N ALA A 485 -7.83 14.75 -7.42
CA ALA A 485 -8.36 15.93 -6.74
C ALA A 485 -8.39 17.14 -7.67
N GLY A 486 -7.32 17.38 -8.42
CA GLY A 486 -7.31 18.43 -9.44
C GLY A 486 -8.33 18.17 -10.56
N GLN A 487 -8.45 16.93 -11.04
CA GLN A 487 -9.47 16.63 -12.06
C GLN A 487 -10.90 16.78 -11.54
N GLY A 488 -11.15 16.49 -10.26
CA GLY A 488 -12.45 16.65 -9.63
C GLY A 488 -12.94 18.09 -9.57
N THR A 489 -12.06 19.08 -9.75
CA THR A 489 -12.46 20.50 -9.81
C THR A 489 -13.41 20.80 -10.98
N ILE A 490 -13.44 19.93 -12.00
CA ILE A 490 -14.42 19.98 -13.09
C ILE A 490 -15.85 19.87 -12.54
N ALA A 491 -16.09 18.99 -11.56
CA ALA A 491 -17.41 18.83 -10.95
C ALA A 491 -17.81 20.06 -10.14
N LEU A 492 -16.86 20.70 -9.45
CA LEU A 492 -17.12 21.94 -8.72
C LEU A 492 -17.61 23.03 -9.67
N GLU A 493 -16.86 23.29 -10.74
CA GLU A 493 -17.23 24.32 -11.70
C GLU A 493 -18.53 23.99 -12.45
N LEU A 494 -18.69 22.73 -12.88
CA LEU A 494 -19.87 22.32 -13.64
C LEU A 494 -21.15 22.43 -12.81
N LEU A 495 -21.14 22.00 -11.55
CA LEU A 495 -22.31 22.10 -10.67
C LEU A 495 -22.51 23.50 -10.08
N GLU A 496 -21.48 24.34 -10.07
CA GLU A 496 -21.64 25.77 -9.78
C GLU A 496 -22.32 26.48 -10.96
N GLN A 497 -21.94 26.16 -12.20
CA GLN A 497 -22.52 26.72 -13.42
C GLN A 497 -23.92 26.18 -13.71
N GLU A 498 -24.15 24.89 -13.44
CA GLU A 498 -25.41 24.18 -13.69
C GLU A 498 -25.80 23.32 -12.46
N PRO A 499 -26.42 23.91 -11.42
CA PRO A 499 -26.67 23.23 -10.14
C PRO A 499 -27.67 22.05 -10.21
N ASP A 500 -28.53 22.02 -11.23
CA ASP A 500 -29.66 21.10 -11.32
C ASP A 500 -29.36 19.82 -12.14
N LEU A 501 -28.11 19.55 -12.49
CA LEU A 501 -27.76 18.38 -13.31
C LEU A 501 -28.19 17.06 -12.67
N ASP A 502 -28.84 16.21 -13.46
CA ASP A 502 -29.27 14.88 -13.05
C ASP A 502 -28.14 13.87 -13.21
N ALA A 503 -27.32 14.04 -14.23
CA ALA A 503 -26.20 13.15 -14.51
C ALA A 503 -25.03 13.86 -15.21
N ILE A 504 -23.83 13.28 -15.10
CA ILE A 504 -22.63 13.69 -15.82
C ILE A 504 -22.05 12.47 -16.54
N LEU A 505 -21.85 12.60 -17.85
CA LEU A 505 -21.17 11.64 -18.71
C LEU A 505 -19.67 11.94 -18.78
N VAL A 506 -18.85 10.97 -18.37
CA VAL A 506 -17.39 11.16 -18.26
C VAL A 506 -16.63 10.07 -19.02
N PRO A 507 -15.85 10.41 -20.06
CA PRO A 507 -14.95 9.48 -20.71
C PRO A 507 -13.97 8.85 -19.72
N ILE A 508 -13.84 7.52 -19.75
CA ILE A 508 -12.97 6.80 -18.83
C ILE A 508 -11.80 6.14 -19.54
N SER A 509 -10.59 6.40 -19.05
CA SER A 509 -9.35 5.69 -19.37
C SER A 509 -8.94 4.84 -18.15
N GLY A 510 -7.81 5.16 -17.52
CA GLY A 510 -7.44 4.64 -16.20
C GLY A 510 -8.24 5.18 -15.01
N GLY A 511 -9.38 5.85 -15.20
CA GLY A 511 -10.31 6.22 -14.12
C GLY A 511 -10.11 7.59 -13.44
N GLY A 512 -8.92 8.20 -13.48
CA GLY A 512 -8.62 9.35 -12.61
C GLY A 512 -9.53 10.59 -12.74
N MET A 513 -10.01 10.91 -13.96
CA MET A 513 -10.98 12.00 -14.16
C MET A 513 -12.36 11.62 -13.62
N THR A 514 -12.85 10.44 -13.99
CA THR A 514 -14.14 9.91 -13.56
C THR A 514 -14.22 9.79 -12.05
N SER A 515 -13.17 9.25 -11.39
CA SER A 515 -13.06 9.17 -9.93
C SER A 515 -13.12 10.56 -9.27
N GLY A 516 -12.35 11.53 -9.78
CA GLY A 516 -12.36 12.90 -9.25
C GLY A 516 -13.72 13.57 -9.39
N ILE A 517 -14.36 13.45 -10.56
CA ILE A 517 -15.69 14.01 -10.81
C ILE A 517 -16.76 13.32 -9.96
N ALA A 518 -16.71 11.98 -9.81
CA ALA A 518 -17.66 11.22 -9.00
C ALA A 518 -17.64 11.65 -7.53
N VAL A 519 -16.45 11.78 -6.92
CA VAL A 519 -16.31 12.27 -5.54
C VAL A 519 -16.79 13.72 -5.42
N GLY A 520 -16.42 14.58 -6.38
CA GLY A 520 -16.84 15.98 -6.39
C GLY A 520 -18.36 16.14 -6.51
N ALA A 521 -18.97 15.45 -7.47
CA ALA A 521 -20.41 15.49 -7.71
C ALA A 521 -21.19 14.95 -6.52
N LYS A 522 -20.80 13.77 -5.98
CA LYS A 522 -21.47 13.18 -4.81
C LYS A 522 -21.37 14.07 -3.58
N GLY A 523 -20.24 14.77 -3.40
CA GLY A 523 -20.07 15.70 -2.28
C GLY A 523 -20.86 17.00 -2.41
N LEU A 524 -21.26 17.39 -3.62
CA LEU A 524 -21.99 18.63 -3.89
C LEU A 524 -23.50 18.42 -4.08
N SER A 525 -23.90 17.25 -4.55
CA SER A 525 -25.30 16.93 -4.88
C SER A 525 -25.59 15.46 -4.62
N ASP A 526 -26.66 15.20 -3.87
CA ASP A 526 -27.18 13.83 -3.70
C ASP A 526 -27.98 13.33 -4.92
N LYS A 527 -28.31 14.24 -5.85
CA LYS A 527 -29.11 13.94 -7.04
C LYS A 527 -28.24 13.61 -8.26
N CYS A 528 -27.12 14.32 -8.41
CA CYS A 528 -26.32 14.24 -9.62
C CYS A 528 -25.52 12.93 -9.70
N LYS A 529 -25.82 12.12 -10.72
CA LYS A 529 -25.19 10.83 -10.96
C LYS A 529 -23.99 10.95 -11.88
N VAL A 530 -22.99 10.08 -11.75
CA VAL A 530 -21.83 10.07 -12.65
C VAL A 530 -21.75 8.73 -13.38
N TYR A 531 -21.87 8.79 -14.71
CA TYR A 531 -21.78 7.62 -15.58
C TYR A 531 -20.47 7.65 -16.36
N ALA A 532 -19.77 6.51 -16.34
CA ALA A 532 -18.57 6.33 -17.15
C ALA A 532 -18.95 6.09 -18.62
N VAL A 533 -18.11 6.56 -19.54
CA VAL A 533 -18.23 6.33 -20.98
C VAL A 533 -16.96 5.71 -21.52
N GLU A 534 -17.06 4.55 -22.16
CA GLU A 534 -15.92 3.79 -22.66
C GLU A 534 -16.05 3.37 -24.13
N PRO A 535 -14.93 3.17 -24.83
CA PRO A 535 -14.95 2.46 -26.10
C PRO A 535 -15.24 0.96 -25.88
N GLU A 536 -15.69 0.27 -26.93
CA GLU A 536 -15.85 -1.18 -26.95
C GLU A 536 -14.57 -1.93 -26.49
N GLY A 537 -14.74 -3.03 -25.76
CA GLY A 537 -13.67 -3.94 -25.33
C GLY A 537 -13.06 -3.69 -23.95
N LYS A 538 -13.58 -2.72 -23.18
CA LYS A 538 -13.15 -2.48 -21.78
C LYS A 538 -13.85 -3.35 -20.75
N ASP A 539 -15.15 -3.59 -20.91
CA ASP A 539 -15.99 -4.36 -19.98
C ASP A 539 -15.99 -3.80 -18.54
N LEU A 540 -15.95 -2.46 -18.37
CA LEU A 540 -15.91 -1.84 -17.04
C LEU A 540 -17.18 -2.11 -16.24
N GLN A 541 -18.35 -2.08 -16.89
CA GLN A 541 -19.64 -2.26 -16.21
C GLN A 541 -19.66 -3.54 -15.38
N ARG A 542 -19.20 -4.66 -15.95
CA ARG A 542 -19.17 -5.95 -15.27
C ARG A 542 -18.29 -5.90 -14.01
N SER A 543 -17.14 -5.23 -14.08
CA SER A 543 -16.26 -5.06 -12.92
C SER A 543 -16.88 -4.15 -11.84
N LEU A 544 -17.62 -3.11 -12.24
CA LEU A 544 -18.34 -2.25 -11.28
C LEU A 544 -19.50 -2.99 -10.60
N GLU A 545 -20.21 -3.85 -11.33
CA GLU A 545 -21.30 -4.67 -10.80
C GLU A 545 -20.81 -5.65 -9.73
N GLU A 546 -19.68 -6.33 -10.00
CA GLU A 546 -19.02 -7.29 -9.10
C GLU A 546 -18.21 -6.62 -7.98
N GLY A 547 -17.95 -5.31 -8.07
CA GLY A 547 -17.11 -4.59 -7.11
C GLY A 547 -15.64 -5.04 -7.09
N THR A 548 -15.20 -5.79 -8.12
CA THR A 548 -13.84 -6.34 -8.23
C THR A 548 -13.31 -6.18 -9.64
N ARG A 549 -11.98 -6.10 -9.78
CA ARG A 549 -11.32 -5.95 -11.07
C ARG A 549 -11.27 -7.30 -11.78
N LEU A 550 -12.05 -7.46 -12.84
CA LEU A 550 -12.19 -8.75 -13.55
C LEU A 550 -11.15 -8.98 -14.66
N TRP A 551 -10.32 -7.99 -14.96
CA TRP A 551 -9.28 -8.12 -15.99
C TRP A 551 -8.18 -9.08 -15.55
N GLU A 552 -7.82 -10.01 -16.44
CA GLU A 552 -6.69 -10.91 -16.25
C GLU A 552 -5.41 -10.30 -16.85
N GLY A 553 -4.32 -10.31 -16.08
CA GLY A 553 -3.01 -9.88 -16.55
C GLY A 553 -2.78 -8.35 -16.58
N PRO A 554 -1.65 -7.91 -17.18
CA PRO A 554 -1.27 -6.51 -17.21
C PRO A 554 -2.17 -5.67 -18.15
N PRO A 555 -2.31 -4.35 -17.92
CA PRO A 555 -3.12 -3.49 -18.78
C PRO A 555 -2.65 -3.49 -20.24
N ILE A 556 -3.59 -3.63 -21.16
CA ILE A 556 -3.37 -3.49 -22.61
C ILE A 556 -3.97 -2.18 -23.14
N PHE A 557 -3.57 -1.79 -24.36
CA PHE A 557 -4.22 -0.73 -25.11
C PHE A 557 -5.20 -1.34 -26.12
N LEU A 558 -6.44 -0.86 -26.09
CA LEU A 558 -7.47 -1.26 -27.03
C LEU A 558 -7.21 -0.64 -28.42
N PRO A 559 -7.56 -1.36 -29.50
CA PRO A 559 -7.49 -0.84 -30.86
C PRO A 559 -8.70 0.08 -31.13
N THR A 560 -8.62 1.33 -30.65
CA THR A 560 -9.67 2.35 -30.80
C THR A 560 -9.09 3.66 -31.33
N VAL A 561 -9.89 4.42 -32.10
CA VAL A 561 -9.59 5.81 -32.49
C VAL A 561 -9.47 6.75 -31.28
N ALA A 562 -10.05 6.40 -30.14
CA ALA A 562 -10.05 7.21 -28.92
C ALA A 562 -8.78 7.00 -28.08
N ASP A 563 -7.65 7.49 -28.60
CA ASP A 563 -6.31 7.20 -28.06
C ASP A 563 -6.12 7.62 -26.59
N ALA A 564 -6.75 8.70 -26.13
CA ALA A 564 -6.68 9.15 -24.75
C ALA A 564 -7.44 8.25 -23.75
N ILE A 565 -8.40 7.45 -24.22
CA ILE A 565 -9.19 6.52 -23.40
C ILE A 565 -8.95 5.04 -23.72
N ARG A 566 -7.93 4.72 -24.52
CA ARG A 566 -7.64 3.34 -24.96
C ARG A 566 -7.11 2.36 -23.90
N LEU A 567 -6.77 2.81 -22.69
CA LEU A 567 -6.30 1.90 -21.63
C LEU A 567 -7.45 1.02 -21.15
N GLN A 568 -7.32 -0.30 -21.23
CA GLN A 568 -8.43 -1.22 -20.99
C GLN A 568 -9.00 -1.15 -19.57
N GLN A 569 -8.13 -1.06 -18.55
CA GLN A 569 -8.54 -1.18 -17.15
C GLN A 569 -8.23 0.07 -16.31
N PRO A 570 -9.06 0.41 -15.31
CA PRO A 570 -8.79 1.47 -14.33
C PRO A 570 -7.51 1.23 -13.50
N GLY A 571 -7.02 2.26 -12.81
CA GLY A 571 -5.91 2.17 -11.84
C GLY A 571 -6.31 1.57 -10.49
N ASN A 572 -5.31 1.23 -9.67
CA ASN A 572 -5.49 0.60 -8.36
C ASN A 572 -6.18 1.52 -7.35
N LEU A 573 -5.87 2.82 -7.38
CA LEU A 573 -6.49 3.83 -6.52
C LEU A 573 -7.82 4.30 -7.10
N THR A 574 -7.94 4.34 -8.43
CA THR A 574 -9.17 4.84 -9.08
C THR A 574 -10.33 3.86 -8.99
N PHE A 575 -10.08 2.54 -9.08
CA PHE A 575 -11.15 1.53 -9.15
C PHE A 575 -12.03 1.48 -7.90
N PRO A 576 -11.49 1.46 -6.66
CA PRO A 576 -12.31 1.50 -5.46
C PRO A 576 -13.21 2.74 -5.39
N ILE A 577 -12.71 3.91 -5.83
CA ILE A 577 -13.51 5.14 -5.90
C ILE A 577 -14.65 4.99 -6.92
N LEU A 578 -14.38 4.40 -8.08
CA LEU A 578 -15.42 4.18 -9.09
C LEU A 578 -16.54 3.28 -8.54
N CYS A 579 -16.19 2.18 -7.87
CA CYS A 579 -17.18 1.28 -7.25
C CYS A 579 -18.04 1.99 -6.20
N GLN A 580 -17.47 2.95 -5.47
CA GLN A 580 -18.16 3.65 -4.39
C GLN A 580 -19.02 4.82 -4.88
N TYR A 581 -18.57 5.57 -5.89
CA TYR A 581 -19.14 6.88 -6.23
C TYR A 581 -19.69 6.99 -7.66
N ALA A 582 -19.30 6.11 -8.59
CA ALA A 582 -19.85 6.12 -9.95
C ALA A 582 -21.05 5.17 -10.05
N GLU A 583 -21.92 5.42 -11.03
CA GLU A 583 -23.00 4.49 -11.34
C GLU A 583 -22.45 3.21 -11.99
N LYS A 584 -23.10 2.08 -11.70
CA LYS A 584 -22.70 0.77 -12.25
C LYS A 584 -22.91 0.68 -13.75
N THR A 585 -23.96 1.33 -14.27
CA THR A 585 -24.22 1.40 -15.71
C THR A 585 -23.11 2.19 -16.41
N VAL A 586 -22.54 1.60 -17.46
CA VAL A 586 -21.53 2.26 -18.30
C VAL A 586 -22.09 2.42 -19.71
N PHE A 587 -21.78 3.53 -20.36
CA PHE A 587 -22.07 3.73 -21.77
C PHE A 587 -20.89 3.25 -22.59
N THR A 588 -21.09 2.20 -23.39
CA THR A 588 -20.09 1.69 -24.32
C THR A 588 -20.40 2.18 -25.72
N VAL A 589 -19.41 2.75 -26.40
CA VAL A 589 -19.56 3.34 -27.74
C VAL A 589 -18.53 2.78 -28.72
N SER A 590 -18.94 2.62 -29.96
CA SER A 590 -18.08 2.16 -31.06
C SER A 590 -17.23 3.31 -31.64
N ASP A 591 -16.13 2.97 -32.30
CA ASP A 591 -15.29 3.96 -32.99
C ASP A 591 -16.05 4.76 -34.05
N ALA A 592 -17.02 4.15 -34.73
CA ALA A 592 -17.85 4.84 -35.72
C ALA A 592 -18.73 5.93 -35.07
N GLU A 593 -19.38 5.59 -33.94
CA GLU A 593 -20.18 6.56 -33.18
C GLU A 593 -19.31 7.69 -32.63
N ILE A 594 -18.10 7.37 -32.16
CA ILE A 594 -17.13 8.38 -31.71
C ILE A 594 -16.78 9.35 -32.84
N VAL A 595 -16.45 8.83 -34.02
CA VAL A 595 -16.09 9.64 -35.21
C VAL A 595 -17.26 10.53 -35.65
N ASP A 596 -18.47 9.99 -35.68
CA ASP A 596 -19.66 10.76 -36.07
C ASP A 596 -19.99 11.85 -35.05
N ALA A 597 -19.86 11.54 -33.75
CA ALA A 597 -20.05 12.52 -32.68
C ALA A 597 -18.99 13.64 -32.72
N MET A 598 -17.73 13.31 -33.05
CA MET A 598 -16.68 14.32 -33.28
C MET A 598 -17.07 15.26 -34.42
N LYS A 599 -17.36 14.73 -35.61
CA LYS A 599 -17.75 15.53 -36.79
C LYS A 599 -18.96 16.41 -36.46
N PHE A 600 -19.98 15.83 -35.85
CA PHE A 600 -21.20 16.54 -35.52
C PHE A 600 -20.96 17.70 -34.53
N THR A 601 -20.09 17.49 -33.53
CA THR A 601 -19.70 18.54 -32.59
C THR A 601 -18.95 19.68 -33.30
N TRP A 602 -18.01 19.35 -34.18
CA TRP A 602 -17.27 20.36 -34.95
C TRP A 602 -18.21 21.14 -35.89
N GLU A 603 -19.15 20.45 -36.54
CA GLU A 603 -20.10 21.06 -37.47
C GLU A 603 -21.20 21.87 -36.78
N ARG A 604 -21.70 21.45 -35.62
CA ARG A 604 -22.85 22.12 -34.98
C ARG A 604 -22.45 23.05 -33.86
N MET A 605 -21.49 22.66 -33.03
CA MET A 605 -21.03 23.47 -31.90
C MET A 605 -19.80 24.32 -32.22
N LYS A 606 -19.12 24.07 -33.35
CA LYS A 606 -17.87 24.76 -33.75
C LYS A 606 -16.73 24.58 -32.74
N LEU A 607 -16.80 23.50 -31.96
CA LEU A 607 -15.78 23.12 -31.00
C LEU A 607 -14.92 22.01 -31.58
N VAL A 608 -13.61 22.24 -31.61
CA VAL A 608 -12.62 21.22 -31.93
C VAL A 608 -12.44 20.35 -30.69
N ILE A 609 -12.87 19.09 -30.81
CA ILE A 609 -12.77 18.06 -29.78
C ILE A 609 -11.99 16.84 -30.28
N GLU A 610 -11.25 16.18 -29.38
CA GLU A 610 -10.58 14.91 -29.66
C GLU A 610 -11.52 13.70 -29.52
N ALA A 611 -11.10 12.52 -29.97
CA ALA A 611 -11.93 11.32 -29.98
C ALA A 611 -12.45 10.88 -28.60
N ALA A 612 -11.67 11.07 -27.53
CA ALA A 612 -12.15 10.78 -26.18
C ALA A 612 -13.34 11.67 -25.76
N SER A 613 -13.36 12.95 -26.16
CA SER A 613 -14.51 13.82 -25.96
C SER A 613 -15.69 13.39 -26.84
N GLY A 614 -15.40 12.92 -28.06
CA GLY A 614 -16.40 12.35 -28.97
C GLY A 614 -17.16 11.19 -28.36
N ALA A 615 -16.50 10.35 -27.56
CA ALA A 615 -17.15 9.26 -26.84
C ALA A 615 -18.26 9.75 -25.88
N ALA A 616 -18.02 10.82 -25.10
CA ALA A 616 -19.04 11.38 -24.22
C ALA A 616 -20.27 11.88 -24.99
N VAL A 617 -20.02 12.54 -26.12
CA VAL A 617 -21.08 13.07 -27.00
C VAL A 617 -21.85 11.92 -27.66
N ALA A 618 -21.15 10.87 -28.13
CA ALA A 618 -21.76 9.67 -28.68
C ALA A 618 -22.69 9.00 -27.66
N ALA A 619 -22.23 8.85 -26.41
CA ALA A 619 -23.06 8.32 -25.33
C ALA A 619 -24.31 9.18 -25.07
N ALA A 620 -24.16 10.51 -25.07
CA ALA A 620 -25.29 11.44 -24.87
C ALA A 620 -26.35 11.34 -25.99
N LEU A 621 -25.94 11.00 -27.22
CA LEU A 621 -26.82 10.87 -28.38
C LEU A 621 -27.29 9.43 -28.63
N SER A 622 -26.81 8.47 -27.85
CA SER A 622 -27.08 7.04 -28.03
C SER A 622 -28.53 6.65 -27.74
N GLN A 623 -28.95 5.50 -28.29
CA GLN A 623 -30.24 4.90 -27.93
C GLN A 623 -30.28 4.47 -26.46
N GLN A 624 -29.13 4.08 -25.89
CA GLN A 624 -29.02 3.75 -24.48
C GLN A 624 -29.41 4.95 -23.60
N MET A 625 -28.96 6.17 -23.94
CA MET A 625 -29.35 7.39 -23.20
C MET A 625 -30.85 7.71 -23.35
N LYS A 626 -31.43 7.47 -24.52
CA LYS A 626 -32.88 7.61 -24.73
C LYS A 626 -33.69 6.62 -23.90
N ALA A 627 -33.16 5.42 -23.70
CA ALA A 627 -33.80 4.37 -22.90
C ALA A 627 -33.66 4.60 -21.37
N MET A 628 -32.77 5.51 -20.93
CA MET A 628 -32.65 5.85 -19.52
C MET A 628 -33.95 6.49 -18.96
N PRO A 629 -34.18 6.45 -17.64
CA PRO A 629 -35.37 7.05 -17.03
C PRO A 629 -35.60 8.50 -17.46
N ALA A 630 -36.87 8.87 -17.67
CA ALA A 630 -37.26 10.24 -18.02
C ALA A 630 -36.81 11.27 -16.98
N SER A 631 -36.59 10.85 -15.73
CA SER A 631 -36.08 11.69 -14.64
C SER A 631 -34.64 12.17 -14.82
N LEU A 632 -33.86 11.58 -15.72
CA LEU A 632 -32.55 12.12 -16.11
C LEU A 632 -32.76 13.13 -17.25
N GLU A 633 -33.19 14.35 -16.95
CA GLU A 633 -33.53 15.36 -17.96
C GLU A 633 -32.31 16.21 -18.35
N LYS A 634 -31.53 16.68 -17.37
CA LYS A 634 -30.39 17.57 -17.53
C LYS A 634 -29.07 16.80 -17.39
N ILE A 635 -28.32 16.69 -18.48
CA ILE A 635 -27.11 15.86 -18.58
C ILE A 635 -25.88 16.72 -18.86
N GLY A 636 -24.91 16.67 -17.95
CA GLY A 636 -23.57 17.19 -18.17
C GLY A 636 -22.75 16.26 -19.07
N VAL A 637 -22.04 16.80 -20.04
CA VAL A 637 -21.17 16.06 -20.97
C VAL A 637 -19.77 16.65 -20.91
N VAL A 638 -18.78 15.86 -20.51
CA VAL A 638 -17.40 16.35 -20.36
C VAL A 638 -16.66 16.25 -21.69
N LEU A 639 -16.37 17.41 -22.30
CA LEU A 639 -15.50 17.52 -23.48
C LEU A 639 -14.04 17.54 -23.03
N CYS A 640 -13.51 16.38 -22.64
CA CYS A 640 -12.25 16.26 -21.88
C CYS A 640 -11.00 16.84 -22.56
N GLY A 641 -10.97 16.94 -23.89
CA GLY A 641 -9.87 17.59 -24.60
C GLY A 641 -10.11 17.81 -26.09
N GLY A 642 -9.21 18.58 -26.70
CA GLY A 642 -9.27 19.03 -28.10
C GLY A 642 -7.95 18.91 -28.85
N ASN A 643 -6.97 18.20 -28.29
CA ASN A 643 -5.67 18.02 -28.92
C ASN A 643 -5.76 16.98 -30.04
N VAL A 644 -5.83 17.47 -31.29
CA VAL A 644 -5.92 16.64 -32.49
C VAL A 644 -4.75 16.89 -33.43
N ASP A 645 -4.39 15.85 -34.19
CA ASP A 645 -3.47 15.98 -35.33
C ASP A 645 -4.31 16.26 -36.58
N LEU A 646 -4.29 17.49 -37.07
CA LEU A 646 -5.12 17.91 -38.21
C LEU A 646 -4.77 17.18 -39.51
N GLU A 647 -3.55 16.64 -39.61
CA GLU A 647 -3.10 15.85 -40.77
C GLU A 647 -3.54 14.38 -40.67
N ASN A 648 -3.92 13.91 -39.48
CA ASN A 648 -4.26 12.52 -39.20
C ASN A 648 -5.57 12.40 -38.42
N LEU A 649 -6.62 13.04 -38.92
CA LEU A 649 -7.97 12.92 -38.35
C LEU A 649 -8.57 11.54 -38.69
N PRO A 650 -9.35 10.93 -37.79
CA PRO A 650 -9.92 9.58 -37.99
C PRO A 650 -10.77 9.40 -39.25
N TRP A 651 -11.25 10.49 -39.86
CA TRP A 651 -12.07 10.48 -41.07
C TRP A 651 -11.32 10.87 -42.34
N ILE A 652 -10.05 11.22 -42.25
CA ILE A 652 -9.18 11.41 -43.41
C ILE A 652 -8.67 10.03 -43.80
N LYS A 653 -9.09 9.52 -44.97
CA LYS A 653 -8.58 8.25 -45.49
C LYS A 653 -7.08 8.41 -45.79
N SER A 654 -6.25 7.56 -45.20
CA SER A 654 -4.87 7.34 -45.62
C SER A 654 -4.81 6.67 -46.99
#